data_AF-A0A831SYQ9-F1
#
_entry.id   AF-A0A831SYQ9-F1
#
_cell.length_a   1.000
_cell.length_b   1.000
_cell.length_c   1.000
_cell.angle_alpha   90.00
_cell.angle_beta   90.00
_cell.angle_gamma   90.00
#
_symmetry.space_group_name_H-M   'P 1'
#
loop_
_entity.id
_entity.type
_entity.pdbx_description
1 polymer ?
#
loop_
_entity_poly.entity_id
_entity_poly.type
_entity_poly.pdbx_seq_one_letter_code
_entity_poly.pdbx_strand_id
1 'polypeptide(L)'
;MTERDIVAVGALLHDIGKFWQRTGQEKYLYEEFGKGEVGAHGLHALWSGLFFQKFVAPIFPELAEAGLYAQFHHRPETLRSADEPQKQMMAALVQEADHLSAQFERERRPADDPKGDPRFDRLEAITERIATTPEDIKQREERRAHFYYPIRSLSLSADAFPIEVDEKQRGRQSLTEEYARLWEQFIVEYELLPRGTVKAFLDSLICLLHKYTWCIPSATYVDYPSISLFDHSRVTAAIAACLYDNQQGGDREREFLFIEGDISGIQKFIYNPAFNGQELQDGLARRLRGRSFYVNLLSKTLADYLVGELNLYSFNILWAAGGHFLIIAPNCEQISEALSRARLKIQQWIWREFRGGLGLIIADCSASRSELKNFSAVRKHLAQLKSILKLQQATVPLSFGDESPGTAWENAWVLKMQSDICVDTGRDMSFEEVELSAICQSGLDEGEPPRPRSRQSLIFDRIGRALVNAKTMQLRRDADWRIERGDVFRLPQTAAEAQAMRAFTRNVLIEFPEFNRTWLLSEEQGPVSGADLCLRIADHRNVNIEFLYPRSTSDSCAARGFEMLADAVKMERGHIAEFHRLAEAAEPEGSNFLGVLRMDVDNLGLLFAEGLPDNERSISKLASLSRVMDWFFAGYLNTLVANKNLYTTYAGGDDLFIVGAWNEVLDLAEQVQEKFKLFCGNNRDLHISAGIALCKGKFPIGRAADYAGDMLDEIAKTKKHEKISGDTDKDALAFLNRKIPWAKWKEVRNLGDSLIDAYREQKLSHKFIHNLLELYQQHIDPKRDPHCEWSAPDLVWVPRFFYSLARNVKDKRFCIELEESIVKQSDYLGVLAGYASLKTRGKRD
;
A
#
# COMPACT_ATOMS: atom_id res chain seq x y z
N MET A 1 12.44 13.56 -28.99
CA MET A 1 11.59 14.38 -28.12
C MET A 1 10.50 14.97 -28.97
N THR A 2 9.27 14.96 -28.47
CA THR A 2 8.05 15.25 -29.21
C THR A 2 7.35 16.48 -28.61
N GLU A 3 6.51 17.19 -29.37
CA GLU A 3 5.69 18.28 -28.83
C GLU A 3 4.82 17.84 -27.63
N ARG A 4 4.39 16.57 -27.65
CA ARG A 4 3.72 15.91 -26.53
C ARG A 4 4.52 15.98 -25.22
N ASP A 5 5.85 15.79 -25.29
CA ASP A 5 6.73 15.89 -24.12
C ASP A 5 6.69 17.31 -23.52
N ILE A 6 6.69 18.35 -24.38
CA ILE A 6 6.64 19.75 -23.95
C ILE A 6 5.31 20.07 -23.27
N VAL A 7 4.19 19.59 -23.84
CA VAL A 7 2.85 19.74 -23.24
C VAL A 7 2.75 19.03 -21.90
N ALA A 8 3.20 17.76 -21.84
CA ALA A 8 3.20 16.95 -20.63
C ALA A 8 4.00 17.60 -19.49
N VAL A 9 5.21 18.09 -19.77
CA VAL A 9 6.06 18.76 -18.77
C VAL A 9 5.48 20.10 -18.36
N GLY A 10 4.95 20.87 -19.32
CA GLY A 10 4.26 22.13 -19.06
C GLY A 10 3.07 21.93 -18.12
N ALA A 11 2.29 20.87 -18.34
CA ALA A 11 1.17 20.48 -17.48
C ALA A 11 1.61 19.95 -16.11
N LEU A 12 2.69 19.17 -16.01
CA LEU A 12 3.19 18.68 -14.73
C LEU A 12 3.67 19.80 -13.81
N LEU A 13 4.29 20.83 -14.38
CA LEU A 13 4.88 21.94 -13.63
C LEU A 13 4.09 23.26 -13.73
N HIS A 14 2.89 23.26 -14.32
CA HIS A 14 2.09 24.48 -14.53
C HIS A 14 1.86 25.27 -13.23
N ASP A 15 1.80 24.55 -12.11
CA ASP A 15 1.43 25.04 -10.80
C ASP A 15 2.58 24.98 -9.77
N ILE A 16 3.80 24.62 -10.18
CA ILE A 16 4.97 24.56 -9.27
C ILE A 16 5.25 25.93 -8.62
N GLY A 17 4.90 27.01 -9.31
CA GLY A 17 4.99 28.37 -8.80
C GLY A 17 4.13 28.63 -7.56
N LYS A 18 3.09 27.81 -7.29
CA LYS A 18 2.32 27.90 -6.03
C LYS A 18 3.19 27.55 -4.83
N PHE A 19 4.11 26.60 -4.97
CA PHE A 19 5.05 26.24 -3.91
C PHE A 19 6.04 27.40 -3.69
N TRP A 20 6.68 27.88 -4.76
CA TRP A 20 7.67 28.96 -4.65
C TRP A 20 7.06 30.28 -4.15
N GLN A 21 5.87 30.66 -4.62
CA GLN A 21 5.17 31.88 -4.20
C GLN A 21 4.92 31.93 -2.67
N ARG A 22 4.66 30.79 -2.03
CA ARG A 22 4.34 30.71 -0.60
C ARG A 22 5.56 30.93 0.29
N THR A 23 6.78 30.85 -0.26
CA THR A 23 8.04 31.11 0.44
C THR A 23 8.28 32.60 0.77
N GLY A 24 7.49 33.53 0.20
CA GLY A 24 7.65 34.97 0.46
C GLY A 24 8.94 35.55 -0.14
N GLN A 25 9.45 34.95 -1.23
CA GLN A 25 10.67 35.38 -1.91
C GLN A 25 10.40 36.31 -3.12
N GLU A 26 9.37 37.17 -3.08
CA GLU A 26 8.91 37.99 -4.22
C GLU A 26 9.97 38.88 -4.86
N LYS A 27 11.08 39.16 -4.15
CA LYS A 27 12.25 39.83 -4.70
C LYS A 27 12.70 39.25 -6.05
N TYR A 28 12.70 37.93 -6.22
CA TYR A 28 13.13 37.28 -7.47
C TYR A 28 12.20 37.59 -8.64
N LEU A 29 10.89 37.67 -8.38
CA LEU A 29 9.91 37.98 -9.41
C LEU A 29 10.01 39.46 -9.82
N TYR A 30 10.23 40.35 -8.85
CA TYR A 30 10.41 41.78 -9.11
C TYR A 30 11.72 42.11 -9.84
N GLU A 31 12.78 41.34 -9.62
CA GLU A 31 14.05 41.46 -10.32
C GLU A 31 13.91 41.13 -11.82
N GLU A 32 13.11 40.12 -12.17
CA GLU A 32 12.96 39.65 -13.55
C GLU A 32 11.89 40.43 -14.35
N PHE A 33 10.69 40.62 -13.78
CA PHE A 33 9.52 41.17 -14.50
C PHE A 33 9.19 42.64 -14.13
N GLY A 34 9.92 43.20 -13.15
CA GLY A 34 9.64 44.54 -12.62
C GLY A 34 8.35 44.63 -11.80
N LYS A 35 8.23 45.64 -10.92
CA LYS A 35 7.05 45.78 -10.02
C LYS A 35 5.72 46.04 -10.75
N GLY A 36 5.75 46.50 -12.00
CA GLY A 36 4.57 46.92 -12.76
C GLY A 36 3.80 45.79 -13.47
N GLU A 37 4.47 44.68 -13.83
CA GLU A 37 3.84 43.51 -14.45
C GLU A 37 3.20 42.56 -13.43
N VAL A 38 3.51 42.77 -12.15
CA VAL A 38 3.11 41.93 -11.02
C VAL A 38 1.80 42.45 -10.43
N GLY A 39 0.68 42.29 -11.16
CA GLY A 39 -0.65 42.76 -10.78
C GLY A 39 -1.76 41.71 -10.95
N ALA A 40 -2.19 41.11 -9.83
CA ALA A 40 -3.40 40.31 -9.56
C ALA A 40 -4.01 39.34 -10.62
N HIS A 41 -4.25 38.10 -10.16
CA HIS A 41 -4.66 36.87 -10.87
C HIS A 41 -3.55 36.26 -11.77
N GLY A 42 -3.15 35.02 -11.48
CA GLY A 42 -2.13 34.29 -12.26
C GLY A 42 -0.68 34.46 -11.79
N LEU A 43 -0.43 35.04 -10.61
CA LEU A 43 0.94 35.26 -10.10
C LEU A 43 1.78 33.98 -10.00
N HIS A 44 1.17 32.87 -9.59
CA HIS A 44 1.86 31.58 -9.52
C HIS A 44 2.27 31.07 -10.91
N ALA A 45 1.54 31.42 -11.97
CA ALA A 45 1.91 31.00 -13.32
C ALA A 45 3.19 31.72 -13.80
N LEU A 46 3.38 33.00 -13.42
CA LEU A 46 4.66 33.69 -13.62
C LEU A 46 5.80 33.02 -12.85
N TRP A 47 5.56 32.59 -11.61
CA TRP A 47 6.53 31.81 -10.84
C TRP A 47 6.86 30.47 -11.47
N SER A 48 5.87 29.78 -12.05
CA SER A 48 6.09 28.54 -12.80
C SER A 48 6.95 28.80 -14.03
N GLY A 49 6.64 29.83 -14.83
CA GLY A 49 7.48 30.25 -15.97
C GLY A 49 8.92 30.57 -15.55
N LEU A 50 9.10 31.30 -14.45
CA LEU A 50 10.42 31.59 -13.88
C LEU A 50 11.13 30.32 -13.41
N PHE A 51 10.42 29.34 -12.85
CA PHE A 51 10.98 28.05 -12.47
C PHE A 51 11.55 27.33 -13.70
N PHE A 52 10.82 27.32 -14.82
CA PHE A 52 11.33 26.77 -16.07
C PHE A 52 12.59 27.50 -16.54
N GLN A 53 12.56 28.83 -16.59
CA GLN A 53 13.71 29.64 -17.03
C GLN A 53 14.96 29.41 -16.18
N LYS A 54 14.79 29.27 -14.86
CA LYS A 54 15.90 29.18 -13.91
C LYS A 54 16.43 27.76 -13.71
N PHE A 55 15.55 26.76 -13.74
CA PHE A 55 15.89 25.40 -13.32
C PHE A 55 15.80 24.38 -14.45
N VAL A 56 14.78 24.46 -15.32
CA VAL A 56 14.55 23.44 -16.37
C VAL A 56 15.31 23.77 -17.64
N ALA A 57 15.11 24.96 -18.22
CA ALA A 57 15.69 25.38 -19.49
C ALA A 57 17.24 25.37 -19.52
N PRO A 58 17.96 25.68 -18.43
CA PRO A 58 19.42 25.57 -18.41
C PRO A 58 19.93 24.12 -18.51
N ILE A 59 19.10 23.14 -18.14
CA ILE A 59 19.44 21.72 -18.21
C ILE A 59 18.95 21.12 -19.54
N PHE A 60 17.71 21.44 -19.92
CA PHE A 60 17.04 20.96 -21.13
C PHE A 60 16.45 22.17 -21.90
N PRO A 61 17.25 22.86 -22.74
CA PRO A 61 16.80 24.01 -23.52
C PRO A 61 15.57 23.72 -24.39
N GLU A 62 15.43 22.48 -24.85
CA GLU A 62 14.31 21.99 -25.63
C GLU A 62 12.98 21.94 -24.86
N LEU A 63 13.01 21.97 -23.52
CA LEU A 63 11.82 22.09 -22.67
C LEU A 63 11.51 23.55 -22.30
N ALA A 64 12.26 24.54 -22.81
CA ALA A 64 12.01 25.95 -22.49
C ALA A 64 10.58 26.39 -22.86
N GLU A 65 10.04 25.88 -23.97
CA GLU A 65 8.67 26.19 -24.42
C GLU A 65 7.59 25.71 -23.43
N ALA A 66 7.85 24.64 -22.67
CA ALA A 66 6.92 24.17 -21.64
C ALA A 66 6.70 25.23 -20.55
N GLY A 67 7.69 26.11 -20.33
CA GLY A 67 7.57 27.27 -19.44
C GLY A 67 6.55 28.29 -19.92
N LEU A 68 6.38 28.46 -21.23
CA LEU A 68 5.33 29.32 -21.79
C LEU A 68 3.95 28.71 -21.53
N TYR A 69 3.78 27.41 -21.76
CA TYR A 69 2.50 26.74 -21.51
C TYR A 69 2.12 26.79 -20.02
N ALA A 70 3.10 26.59 -19.13
CA ALA A 70 2.93 26.77 -17.69
C ALA A 70 2.61 28.23 -17.29
N GLN A 71 3.20 29.23 -17.94
CA GLN A 71 2.96 30.64 -17.62
C GLN A 71 1.58 31.14 -18.09
N PHE A 72 1.14 30.69 -19.27
CA PHE A 72 -0.07 31.19 -19.92
C PHE A 72 -1.30 30.29 -19.75
N HIS A 73 -1.23 29.20 -18.97
CA HIS A 73 -2.36 28.26 -18.81
C HIS A 73 -3.67 28.91 -18.28
N HIS A 74 -3.63 30.01 -17.53
CA HIS A 74 -4.87 30.72 -17.12
C HIS A 74 -5.50 31.51 -18.25
N ARG A 75 -4.69 31.99 -19.20
CA ARG A 75 -5.08 32.91 -20.28
C ARG A 75 -4.29 32.63 -21.57
N PRO A 76 -4.45 31.45 -22.17
CA PRO A 76 -3.70 31.06 -23.36
C PRO A 76 -3.93 32.05 -24.52
N GLU A 77 -5.07 32.74 -24.56
CA GLU A 77 -5.41 33.79 -25.53
C GLU A 77 -4.50 35.02 -25.50
N THR A 78 -3.78 35.24 -24.40
CA THR A 78 -2.85 36.37 -24.25
C THR A 78 -1.45 36.09 -24.82
N LEU A 79 -1.16 34.82 -25.17
CA LEU A 79 0.01 34.45 -25.95
C LEU A 79 -0.13 35.10 -27.33
N ARG A 80 0.80 35.99 -27.72
CA ARG A 80 0.67 36.85 -28.92
C ARG A 80 0.35 36.00 -30.17
N SER A 81 -0.88 36.13 -30.65
CA SER A 81 -1.55 35.18 -31.54
C SER A 81 -1.31 35.36 -33.04
N ALA A 82 -0.53 36.37 -33.47
CA ALA A 82 -0.37 36.66 -34.90
C ALA A 82 0.61 35.72 -35.63
N ASP A 83 1.60 35.14 -34.93
CA ASP A 83 2.69 34.38 -35.57
C ASP A 83 2.85 32.92 -35.10
N GLU A 84 2.16 32.47 -34.03
CA GLU A 84 2.37 31.12 -33.45
C GLU A 84 1.08 30.42 -32.93
N PRO A 85 0.08 30.13 -33.80
CA PRO A 85 -1.21 29.54 -33.41
C PRO A 85 -1.10 28.16 -32.73
N GLN A 86 -0.06 27.40 -33.08
CA GLN A 86 0.20 26.10 -32.49
C GLN A 86 0.53 26.20 -30.99
N LYS A 87 1.33 27.18 -30.57
CA LYS A 87 1.70 27.35 -29.16
C LYS A 87 0.52 27.78 -28.30
N GLN A 88 -0.38 28.59 -28.85
CA GLN A 88 -1.65 28.95 -28.19
C GLN A 88 -2.53 27.71 -27.96
N MET A 89 -2.61 26.82 -28.95
CA MET A 89 -3.34 25.56 -28.84
C MET A 89 -2.73 24.64 -27.77
N MET A 90 -1.39 24.54 -27.69
CA MET A 90 -0.71 23.75 -26.66
C MET A 90 -0.93 24.31 -25.25
N ALA A 91 -0.88 25.63 -25.08
CA ALA A 91 -1.22 26.26 -23.79
C ALA A 91 -2.70 26.03 -23.42
N ALA A 92 -3.61 26.02 -24.40
CA ALA A 92 -5.02 25.73 -24.18
C ALA A 92 -5.26 24.26 -23.76
N LEU A 93 -4.47 23.30 -24.26
CA LEU A 93 -4.51 21.92 -23.78
C LEU A 93 -4.16 21.81 -22.30
N VAL A 94 -3.12 22.53 -21.85
CA VAL A 94 -2.73 22.58 -20.44
C VAL A 94 -3.83 23.21 -19.59
N GLN A 95 -4.42 24.33 -20.04
CA GLN A 95 -5.56 24.96 -19.38
C GLN A 95 -6.74 23.99 -19.23
N GLU A 96 -7.08 23.30 -20.30
CA GLU A 96 -8.22 22.38 -20.32
C GLU A 96 -7.99 21.20 -19.38
N ALA A 97 -6.77 20.66 -19.35
CA ALA A 97 -6.39 19.61 -18.41
C ALA A 97 -6.46 20.08 -16.95
N ASP A 98 -5.95 21.28 -16.62
CA ASP A 98 -6.08 21.88 -15.28
C ASP A 98 -7.55 22.02 -14.90
N HIS A 99 -8.39 22.54 -15.79
CA HIS A 99 -9.83 22.67 -15.54
C HIS A 99 -10.51 21.31 -15.32
N LEU A 100 -10.20 20.29 -16.11
CA LEU A 100 -10.76 18.94 -15.96
C LEU A 100 -10.33 18.27 -14.65
N SER A 101 -9.08 18.50 -14.22
CA SER A 101 -8.62 18.09 -12.89
C SER A 101 -9.38 18.88 -11.82
N ALA A 102 -9.38 20.20 -11.88
CA ALA A 102 -9.86 21.10 -10.82
C ALA A 102 -11.39 21.16 -10.59
N GLN A 103 -12.22 20.96 -11.61
CA GLN A 103 -13.65 21.33 -11.56
C GLN A 103 -14.49 20.52 -10.55
N PHE A 104 -14.04 19.34 -10.14
CA PHE A 104 -14.70 18.44 -9.15
C PHE A 104 -13.82 18.12 -7.94
N GLU A 105 -12.61 18.68 -7.98
CA GLU A 105 -11.65 18.65 -6.89
C GLU A 105 -12.01 19.67 -5.80
N ARG A 106 -12.62 20.78 -6.21
CA ARG A 106 -12.82 21.99 -5.40
C ARG A 106 -14.23 22.06 -4.82
N GLU A 107 -14.33 21.93 -3.51
CA GLU A 107 -15.53 22.30 -2.77
C GLU A 107 -15.42 23.78 -2.40
N ARG A 108 -16.39 24.59 -2.80
CA ARG A 108 -16.36 26.02 -2.47
C ARG A 108 -16.63 26.23 -1.00
N ARG A 109 -15.82 27.10 -0.40
CA ARG A 109 -16.10 27.65 0.93
C ARG A 109 -17.46 28.36 0.92
N PRO A 110 -18.22 28.29 2.03
CA PRO A 110 -19.43 29.09 2.20
C PRO A 110 -19.16 30.58 1.91
N ALA A 111 -20.14 31.29 1.36
CA ALA A 111 -19.94 32.69 0.94
C ALA A 111 -19.63 33.65 2.12
N ASP A 112 -20.00 33.23 3.32
CA ASP A 112 -19.77 33.87 4.61
C ASP A 112 -18.43 33.48 5.28
N ASP A 113 -17.75 32.42 4.80
CA ASP A 113 -16.42 32.03 5.27
C ASP A 113 -15.35 32.98 4.69
N PRO A 114 -14.40 33.50 5.49
CA PRO A 114 -13.24 34.22 4.96
C PRO A 114 -12.54 33.44 3.86
N LYS A 115 -12.20 34.15 2.78
CA LYS A 115 -11.38 33.58 1.70
C LYS A 115 -10.06 33.08 2.27
N GLY A 116 -9.66 31.90 1.84
CA GLY A 116 -8.40 31.31 2.27
C GLY A 116 -7.18 32.07 1.78
N ASP A 117 -6.06 31.91 2.48
CA ASP A 117 -4.77 32.47 2.08
C ASP A 117 -3.77 31.32 1.90
N PRO A 118 -3.18 31.15 0.70
CA PRO A 118 -2.17 30.13 0.44
C PRO A 118 -0.98 30.13 1.42
N ARG A 119 -0.71 31.24 2.11
CA ARG A 119 0.37 31.36 3.11
C ARG A 119 -0.04 30.94 4.51
N PHE A 120 -1.32 30.63 4.74
CA PHE A 120 -1.83 30.31 6.07
C PHE A 120 -2.69 29.03 6.11
N ASP A 121 -3.24 28.60 4.96
CA ASP A 121 -4.01 27.36 4.87
C ASP A 121 -3.11 26.14 4.63
N ARG A 122 -3.35 25.09 5.42
CA ARG A 122 -2.74 23.76 5.25
C ARG A 122 -3.62 22.86 4.38
N LEU A 123 -3.03 21.76 3.89
CA LEU A 123 -3.79 20.71 3.20
C LEU A 123 -4.62 19.96 4.24
N GLU A 124 -5.92 19.91 4.04
CA GLU A 124 -6.82 19.13 4.87
C GLU A 124 -6.64 17.64 4.62
N ALA A 125 -6.75 16.84 5.67
CA ALA A 125 -6.68 15.40 5.54
C ALA A 125 -7.85 14.89 4.69
N ILE A 126 -7.56 14.27 3.54
CA ILE A 126 -8.59 13.67 2.68
C ILE A 126 -9.45 12.64 3.42
N THR A 127 -8.89 12.03 4.48
CA THR A 127 -9.61 11.11 5.36
C THR A 127 -10.71 11.80 6.15
N GLU A 128 -10.62 13.09 6.49
CA GLU A 128 -11.72 13.81 7.16
C GLU A 128 -12.91 14.09 6.22
N ARG A 129 -12.69 14.05 4.91
CA ARG A 129 -13.78 14.23 3.94
C ARG A 129 -14.66 13.00 3.79
N ILE A 130 -14.23 11.86 4.31
CA ILE A 130 -14.96 10.60 4.23
C ILE A 130 -16.09 10.59 5.26
N ALA A 131 -17.32 10.37 4.79
CA ALA A 131 -18.49 10.18 5.64
C ALA A 131 -19.46 9.17 5.01
N THR A 132 -20.01 8.26 5.80
CA THR A 132 -20.93 7.23 5.26
C THR A 132 -22.41 7.54 5.49
N THR A 133 -22.75 8.34 6.51
CA THR A 133 -24.14 8.69 6.81
C THR A 133 -24.38 10.20 6.81
N PRO A 134 -25.63 10.67 6.56
CA PRO A 134 -25.97 12.08 6.68
C PRO A 134 -25.71 12.68 8.07
N GLU A 135 -25.81 11.86 9.11
CA GLU A 135 -25.52 12.26 10.49
C GLU A 135 -24.02 12.51 10.69
N ASP A 136 -23.15 11.66 10.12
CA ASP A 136 -21.70 11.84 10.18
C ASP A 136 -21.23 13.08 9.42
N ILE A 137 -21.87 13.36 8.26
CA ILE A 137 -21.65 14.61 7.51
C ILE A 137 -21.98 15.82 8.39
N LYS A 138 -23.16 15.81 9.02
CA LYS A 138 -23.60 16.91 9.89
C LYS A 138 -22.68 17.09 11.11
N GLN A 139 -22.30 15.99 11.77
CA GLN A 139 -21.37 16.05 12.91
C GLN A 139 -19.97 16.53 12.51
N ARG A 140 -19.51 16.21 11.29
CA ARG A 140 -18.27 16.76 10.74
C ARG A 140 -18.40 18.26 10.50
N GLU A 141 -19.47 18.73 9.88
CA GLU A 141 -19.71 20.15 9.61
C GLU A 141 -19.87 20.98 10.89
N GLU A 142 -20.37 20.39 11.97
CA GLU A 142 -20.52 21.04 13.28
C GLU A 142 -19.23 21.02 14.14
N ARG A 143 -18.19 20.27 13.73
CA ARG A 143 -16.91 20.21 14.47
C ARG A 143 -16.16 21.53 14.35
N ARG A 144 -15.64 21.99 15.49
CA ARG A 144 -14.84 23.23 15.60
C ARG A 144 -13.36 23.05 15.26
N ALA A 145 -12.91 21.81 15.15
CA ALA A 145 -11.53 21.47 14.87
C ALA A 145 -11.49 20.43 13.77
N HIS A 146 -10.57 20.63 12.82
CA HIS A 146 -10.38 19.80 11.63
C HIS A 146 -8.92 19.38 11.54
N PHE A 147 -8.65 18.31 10.80
CA PHE A 147 -7.31 17.74 10.71
C PHE A 147 -6.61 18.13 9.41
N TYR A 148 -5.39 18.62 9.53
CA TYR A 148 -4.58 19.10 8.41
C TYR A 148 -3.18 18.49 8.42
N TYR A 149 -2.59 18.28 7.24
CA TYR A 149 -1.21 17.84 7.13
C TYR A 149 -0.22 18.98 7.46
N PRO A 150 0.83 18.70 8.25
CA PRO A 150 1.91 19.66 8.49
C PRO A 150 2.72 19.90 7.20
N ILE A 151 3.28 21.11 7.03
CA ILE A 151 4.13 21.43 5.87
C ILE A 151 5.53 20.85 6.11
N ARG A 152 5.83 19.74 5.43
CA ARG A 152 7.10 19.00 5.50
C ARG A 152 7.24 17.98 4.37
N SER A 153 8.46 17.50 4.16
CA SER A 153 8.72 16.40 3.24
C SER A 153 8.02 15.12 3.72
N LEU A 154 7.63 14.27 2.78
CA LEU A 154 7.03 12.96 3.07
C LEU A 154 8.01 12.12 3.90
N SER A 155 7.52 11.49 4.96
CA SER A 155 8.29 10.61 5.83
C SER A 155 7.42 9.46 6.34
N LEU A 156 8.04 8.42 6.87
CA LEU A 156 7.35 7.29 7.53
C LEU A 156 7.24 7.50 9.04
N SER A 157 7.18 8.75 9.49
CA SER A 157 7.09 9.09 10.91
C SER A 157 5.73 9.68 11.24
N ALA A 158 5.27 9.42 12.47
CA ALA A 158 3.96 9.86 12.95
C ALA A 158 3.85 11.40 13.03
N ASP A 159 4.97 12.11 12.98
CA ASP A 159 5.03 13.57 12.93
C ASP A 159 4.59 14.15 11.57
N ALA A 160 4.42 13.31 10.54
CA ALA A 160 3.81 13.69 9.28
C ALA A 160 2.28 13.47 9.27
N PHE A 161 1.71 12.84 10.29
CA PHE A 161 0.26 12.58 10.37
C PHE A 161 -0.54 13.89 10.47
N PRO A 162 -1.84 13.86 10.14
CA PRO A 162 -2.70 15.02 10.31
C PRO A 162 -2.69 15.54 11.76
N ILE A 163 -2.62 16.86 11.90
CA ILE A 163 -2.71 17.57 13.18
C ILE A 163 -4.07 18.25 13.31
N GLU A 164 -4.64 18.21 14.50
CA GLU A 164 -5.88 18.90 14.83
C GLU A 164 -5.62 20.42 14.89
N VAL A 165 -6.42 21.20 14.16
CA VAL A 165 -6.35 22.67 14.15
C VAL A 165 -7.75 23.21 14.42
N ASP A 166 -7.86 24.00 15.49
CA ASP A 166 -9.09 24.73 15.84
C ASP A 166 -9.35 25.80 14.76
N GLU A 167 -10.60 25.91 14.30
CA GLU A 167 -11.04 26.93 13.34
C GLU A 167 -10.65 28.36 13.74
N LYS A 168 -10.64 28.66 15.04
CA LYS A 168 -10.20 29.98 15.53
C LYS A 168 -8.72 30.22 15.28
N GLN A 169 -7.89 29.18 15.28
CA GLN A 169 -6.45 29.27 15.03
C GLN A 169 -6.10 29.17 13.54
N ARG A 170 -7.01 28.65 12.72
CA ARG A 170 -6.88 28.61 11.26
C ARG A 170 -6.59 30.00 10.71
N GLY A 171 -5.64 30.10 9.79
CA GLY A 171 -5.32 31.37 9.14
C GLY A 171 -4.48 32.36 9.98
N ARG A 172 -4.14 32.06 11.24
CA ARG A 172 -3.45 33.04 12.12
C ARG A 172 -1.93 33.00 12.04
N GLN A 173 -1.36 31.82 11.84
CA GLN A 173 0.09 31.64 11.76
C GLN A 173 0.52 31.54 10.30
N SER A 174 1.45 32.41 9.90
CA SER A 174 2.06 32.32 8.58
C SER A 174 2.89 31.04 8.46
N LEU A 175 2.67 30.32 7.37
CA LEU A 175 3.40 29.11 6.98
C LEU A 175 4.61 29.43 6.10
N THR A 176 4.91 30.71 5.85
CA THR A 176 5.93 31.15 4.90
C THR A 176 7.32 30.59 5.24
N GLU A 177 7.70 30.55 6.51
CA GLU A 177 8.99 29.96 6.95
C GLU A 177 9.03 28.43 6.82
N GLU A 178 7.90 27.75 7.01
CA GLU A 178 7.79 26.30 6.76
C GLU A 178 7.94 26.00 5.26
N TYR A 179 7.26 26.78 4.41
CA TYR A 179 7.39 26.68 2.96
C TYR A 179 8.80 27.00 2.47
N ALA A 180 9.45 28.05 3.01
CA ALA A 180 10.81 28.41 2.64
C ALA A 180 11.81 27.28 2.95
N ARG A 181 11.74 26.69 4.15
CA ARG A 181 12.58 25.53 4.52
C ARG A 181 12.32 24.32 3.62
N LEU A 182 11.05 24.03 3.32
CA LEU A 182 10.68 22.92 2.45
C LEU A 182 11.18 23.15 1.00
N TRP A 183 11.09 24.38 0.51
CA TRP A 183 11.58 24.79 -0.81
C TRP A 183 13.09 24.67 -0.93
N GLU A 184 13.84 25.10 0.09
CA GLU A 184 15.30 24.95 0.13
C GLU A 184 15.72 23.49 0.03
N GLN A 185 15.06 22.61 0.79
CA GLN A 185 15.30 21.17 0.71
C GLN A 185 14.95 20.59 -0.67
N PHE A 186 13.82 21.01 -1.25
CA PHE A 186 13.41 20.61 -2.60
C PHE A 186 14.44 21.00 -3.65
N ILE A 187 14.96 22.24 -3.62
CA ILE A 187 15.94 22.72 -4.59
C ILE A 187 17.28 21.99 -4.45
N VAL A 188 17.73 21.73 -3.21
CA VAL A 188 18.96 20.94 -2.97
C VAL A 188 18.85 19.56 -3.60
N GLU A 189 17.73 18.86 -3.44
CA GLU A 189 17.53 17.55 -4.05
C GLU A 189 17.23 17.62 -5.56
N TYR A 190 16.59 18.70 -6.03
CA TYR A 190 16.36 18.96 -7.45
C TYR A 190 17.68 19.06 -8.23
N GLU A 191 18.68 19.74 -7.68
CA GLU A 191 20.00 19.89 -8.32
C GLU A 191 20.71 18.55 -8.55
N LEU A 192 20.37 17.52 -7.76
CA LEU A 192 20.90 16.17 -7.80
C LEU A 192 20.14 15.22 -8.75
N LEU A 193 19.05 15.68 -9.38
CA LEU A 193 18.29 14.88 -10.33
C LEU A 193 19.15 14.47 -11.56
N PRO A 194 18.89 13.30 -12.16
CA PRO A 194 19.61 12.84 -13.34
C PRO A 194 19.37 13.78 -14.52
N ARG A 195 20.46 14.16 -15.21
CA ARG A 195 20.43 15.09 -16.35
C ARG A 195 20.73 14.41 -17.69
N GLY A 196 20.92 13.08 -17.71
CA GLY A 196 21.32 12.34 -18.91
C GLY A 196 20.23 12.21 -19.97
N THR A 197 18.96 12.01 -19.56
CA THR A 197 17.82 11.96 -20.48
C THR A 197 16.60 12.65 -19.87
N VAL A 198 15.73 13.24 -20.70
CA VAL A 198 14.47 13.84 -20.23
C VAL A 198 13.58 12.80 -19.56
N LYS A 199 13.50 11.57 -20.08
CA LYS A 199 12.70 10.51 -19.45
C LYS A 199 13.17 10.22 -18.02
N ALA A 200 14.48 10.05 -17.81
CA ALA A 200 15.03 9.80 -16.50
C ALA A 200 14.83 10.98 -15.54
N PHE A 201 15.00 12.21 -16.05
CA PHE A 201 14.71 13.43 -15.31
C PHE A 201 13.25 13.49 -14.86
N LEU A 202 12.30 13.23 -15.78
CA LEU A 202 10.86 13.28 -15.47
C LEU A 202 10.42 12.19 -14.51
N ASP A 203 10.83 10.94 -14.73
CA ASP A 203 10.55 9.83 -13.81
C ASP A 203 11.05 10.16 -12.39
N SER A 204 12.21 10.85 -12.27
CA SER A 204 12.76 11.27 -10.98
C SER A 204 12.06 12.49 -10.39
N LEU A 205 11.71 13.46 -11.23
CA LEU A 205 11.03 14.69 -10.84
C LEU A 205 9.65 14.39 -10.27
N ILE A 206 8.92 13.42 -10.83
CA ILE A 206 7.63 12.97 -10.29
C ILE A 206 7.80 12.44 -8.86
N CYS A 207 8.82 11.60 -8.60
CA CYS A 207 9.12 11.14 -7.25
C CYS A 207 9.50 12.30 -6.31
N LEU A 208 10.27 13.28 -6.80
CA LEU A 208 10.67 14.44 -6.00
C LEU A 208 9.45 15.33 -5.66
N LEU A 209 8.56 15.56 -6.63
CA LEU A 209 7.29 16.25 -6.40
C LEU A 209 6.42 15.49 -5.41
N HIS A 210 6.35 14.16 -5.49
CA HIS A 210 5.65 13.33 -4.50
C HIS A 210 6.23 13.57 -3.10
N LYS A 211 7.55 13.58 -2.96
CA LYS A 211 8.20 13.80 -1.65
C LYS A 211 7.94 15.21 -1.07
N TYR A 212 7.95 16.26 -1.88
CA TYR A 212 7.92 17.64 -1.37
C TYR A 212 6.58 18.37 -1.51
N THR A 213 5.68 17.91 -2.38
CA THR A 213 4.43 18.62 -2.69
C THR A 213 3.16 17.85 -2.28
N TRP A 214 3.31 16.69 -1.64
CA TRP A 214 2.19 15.85 -1.14
C TRP A 214 1.30 16.52 -0.08
N CYS A 215 1.82 17.48 0.69
CA CYS A 215 1.12 18.18 1.76
C CYS A 215 0.79 19.64 1.41
N ILE A 216 1.07 20.06 0.17
CA ILE A 216 0.83 21.43 -0.29
C ILE A 216 -0.55 21.47 -0.95
N PRO A 217 -1.49 22.34 -0.51
CA PRO A 217 -2.77 22.50 -1.20
C PRO A 217 -2.64 22.93 -2.66
N SER A 218 -3.37 22.30 -3.58
CA SER A 218 -3.46 22.78 -4.97
C SER A 218 -4.28 24.08 -5.08
N ALA A 219 -5.34 24.23 -4.29
CA ALA A 219 -6.18 25.43 -4.22
C ALA A 219 -6.59 25.74 -2.77
N THR A 220 -6.65 27.04 -2.41
CA THR A 220 -6.98 27.48 -1.03
C THR A 220 -7.96 28.65 -0.95
N TYR A 221 -8.09 29.47 -2.01
CA TYR A 221 -8.72 30.79 -1.92
C TYR A 221 -10.24 30.73 -1.74
N VAL A 222 -10.95 30.17 -2.73
CA VAL A 222 -12.41 29.99 -2.68
C VAL A 222 -12.81 28.55 -2.37
N ASP A 223 -11.83 27.65 -2.32
CA ASP A 223 -12.06 26.21 -2.23
C ASP A 223 -11.45 25.65 -0.93
N TYR A 224 -12.01 24.53 -0.47
CA TYR A 224 -11.42 23.73 0.60
C TYR A 224 -10.17 22.99 0.09
N PRO A 225 -9.04 23.09 0.80
CA PRO A 225 -7.76 22.55 0.36
C PRO A 225 -7.65 21.04 0.62
N SER A 226 -8.38 20.22 -0.14
CA SER A 226 -8.44 18.76 0.09
C SER A 226 -7.56 17.92 -0.85
N ILE A 227 -6.89 18.54 -1.82
CA ILE A 227 -6.04 17.85 -2.80
C ILE A 227 -4.64 18.44 -2.80
N SER A 228 -3.67 17.52 -2.82
CA SER A 228 -2.27 17.90 -2.87
C SER A 228 -1.88 18.45 -4.24
N LEU A 229 -0.92 19.36 -4.24
CA LEU A 229 -0.29 19.89 -5.43
C LEU A 229 0.31 18.75 -6.28
N PHE A 230 0.92 17.75 -5.64
CA PHE A 230 1.42 16.55 -6.33
C PHE A 230 0.34 15.83 -7.13
N ASP A 231 -0.77 15.48 -6.47
CA ASP A 231 -1.84 14.68 -7.06
C ASP A 231 -2.51 15.44 -8.20
N HIS A 232 -2.77 16.74 -8.00
CA HIS A 232 -3.33 17.64 -9.02
C HIS A 232 -2.40 17.79 -10.24
N SER A 233 -1.12 18.10 -10.03
CA SER A 233 -0.13 18.27 -11.10
C SER A 233 0.08 17.00 -11.93
N ARG A 234 0.15 15.83 -11.27
CA ARG A 234 0.28 14.52 -11.91
C ARG A 234 -0.93 14.19 -12.79
N VAL A 235 -2.14 14.35 -12.26
CA VAL A 235 -3.38 14.04 -13.00
C VAL A 235 -3.57 15.01 -14.16
N THR A 236 -3.26 16.29 -13.95
CA THR A 236 -3.27 17.32 -15.00
C THR A 236 -2.32 16.95 -16.14
N ALA A 237 -1.08 16.51 -15.84
CA ALA A 237 -0.14 16.04 -16.85
C ALA A 237 -0.65 14.83 -17.63
N ALA A 238 -1.26 13.86 -16.93
CA ALA A 238 -1.84 12.68 -17.55
C ALA A 238 -2.99 13.03 -18.51
N ILE A 239 -3.91 13.92 -18.08
CA ILE A 239 -5.03 14.40 -18.89
C ILE A 239 -4.50 15.19 -20.09
N ALA A 240 -3.53 16.09 -19.91
CA ALA A 240 -2.95 16.88 -21.00
C ALA A 240 -2.32 15.99 -22.09
N ALA A 241 -1.58 14.95 -21.68
CA ALA A 241 -1.03 13.97 -22.61
C ALA A 241 -2.13 13.21 -23.38
N CYS A 242 -3.20 12.81 -22.69
CA CYS A 242 -4.34 12.16 -23.32
C CYS A 242 -5.06 13.08 -24.32
N LEU A 243 -5.32 14.34 -23.95
CA LEU A 243 -5.97 15.30 -24.83
C LEU A 243 -5.13 15.59 -26.09
N TYR A 244 -3.81 15.73 -25.94
CA TYR A 244 -2.89 15.92 -27.05
C TYR A 244 -2.96 14.74 -28.04
N ASP A 245 -2.84 13.50 -27.53
CA ASP A 245 -2.86 12.30 -28.37
C ASP A 245 -4.24 12.09 -29.01
N ASN A 246 -5.32 12.43 -28.31
CA ASN A 246 -6.68 12.29 -28.82
C ASN A 246 -6.96 13.24 -30.01
N GLN A 247 -6.33 14.42 -30.04
CA GLN A 247 -6.45 15.34 -31.19
C GLN A 247 -5.89 14.75 -32.50
N GLN A 248 -5.02 13.74 -32.42
CA GLN A 248 -4.38 13.10 -33.57
C GLN A 248 -5.24 11.96 -34.19
N GLY A 249 -6.52 11.86 -33.84
CA GLY A 249 -7.46 10.91 -34.44
C GLY A 249 -8.21 10.01 -33.45
N GLY A 250 -8.40 10.46 -32.21
CA GLY A 250 -9.19 9.75 -31.20
C GLY A 250 -10.67 10.15 -31.16
N ASP A 251 -11.41 9.49 -30.27
CA ASP A 251 -12.85 9.74 -30.06
C ASP A 251 -13.06 11.14 -29.45
N ARG A 252 -13.87 11.97 -30.11
CA ARG A 252 -14.12 13.36 -29.67
C ARG A 252 -15.17 13.47 -28.58
N GLU A 253 -16.00 12.46 -28.37
CA GLU A 253 -17.02 12.44 -27.33
C GLU A 253 -16.50 11.74 -26.06
N ARG A 254 -15.76 10.65 -26.22
CA ARG A 254 -15.16 9.87 -25.12
C ARG A 254 -13.64 9.83 -25.26
N GLU A 255 -12.97 10.93 -24.94
CA GLU A 255 -11.54 11.13 -25.22
C GLU A 255 -10.59 10.29 -24.35
N PHE A 256 -11.09 9.70 -23.25
CA PHE A 256 -10.27 9.00 -22.26
C PHE A 256 -10.59 7.51 -22.22
N LEU A 257 -9.58 6.69 -21.93
CA LEU A 257 -9.68 5.26 -21.69
C LEU A 257 -9.06 4.95 -20.34
N PHE A 258 -9.85 4.39 -19.43
CA PHE A 258 -9.37 3.90 -18.14
C PHE A 258 -9.09 2.41 -18.23
N ILE A 259 -7.90 1.99 -17.79
CA ILE A 259 -7.44 0.61 -17.84
C ILE A 259 -7.13 0.18 -16.41
N GLU A 260 -7.93 -0.73 -15.87
CA GLU A 260 -7.79 -1.25 -14.52
C GLU A 260 -7.29 -2.70 -14.53
N GLY A 261 -6.16 -2.92 -13.88
CA GLY A 261 -5.57 -4.24 -13.64
C GLY A 261 -5.89 -4.75 -12.23
N ASP A 262 -6.27 -6.02 -12.12
CA ASP A 262 -6.57 -6.70 -10.85
C ASP A 262 -5.99 -8.13 -10.90
N ILE A 263 -4.94 -8.37 -10.10
CA ILE A 263 -4.35 -9.70 -9.93
C ILE A 263 -5.24 -10.50 -8.97
N SER A 264 -5.90 -11.54 -9.48
CA SER A 264 -6.74 -12.43 -8.70
C SER A 264 -5.94 -13.59 -8.10
N GLY A 265 -6.38 -14.07 -6.93
CA GLY A 265 -5.81 -15.27 -6.29
C GLY A 265 -4.60 -15.00 -5.37
N ILE A 266 -4.24 -13.74 -5.10
CA ILE A 266 -3.06 -13.36 -4.31
C ILE A 266 -2.97 -14.11 -2.96
N GLN A 267 -4.04 -14.08 -2.16
CA GLN A 267 -4.05 -14.74 -0.85
C GLN A 267 -3.81 -16.26 -0.96
N LYS A 268 -4.48 -16.93 -1.91
CA LYS A 268 -4.30 -18.38 -2.16
C LYS A 268 -2.88 -18.70 -2.66
N PHE A 269 -2.30 -17.82 -3.47
CA PHE A 269 -0.94 -17.97 -3.96
C PHE A 269 0.11 -17.80 -2.86
N ILE A 270 -0.04 -16.78 -2.01
CA ILE A 270 0.88 -16.52 -0.91
C ILE A 270 0.75 -17.62 0.16
N TYR A 271 -0.47 -17.97 0.60
CA TYR A 271 -0.72 -18.87 1.74
C TYR A 271 -1.03 -20.32 1.36
N ASN A 272 -0.67 -20.75 0.15
CA ASN A 272 -1.06 -22.03 -0.44
C ASN A 272 -1.09 -23.22 0.56
N PRO A 273 -2.23 -23.92 0.72
CA PRO A 273 -2.37 -25.07 1.62
C PRO A 273 -1.38 -26.24 1.38
N ALA A 274 -0.68 -26.29 0.25
CA ALA A 274 0.40 -27.25 0.02
C ALA A 274 1.49 -27.24 1.13
N PHE A 275 1.57 -26.16 1.93
CA PHE A 275 2.45 -26.03 3.11
C PHE A 275 2.09 -26.89 4.33
N ASN A 276 1.19 -27.88 4.21
CA ASN A 276 0.67 -28.65 5.35
C ASN A 276 1.59 -29.76 5.89
N GLY A 277 2.74 -30.01 5.25
CA GLY A 277 3.75 -30.95 5.75
C GLY A 277 4.58 -30.36 6.89
N GLN A 278 4.71 -31.08 8.01
CA GLN A 278 5.54 -30.67 9.17
C GLN A 278 7.02 -30.48 8.79
N GLU A 279 7.46 -31.16 7.74
CA GLU A 279 8.79 -31.09 7.15
C GLU A 279 9.05 -29.75 6.42
N LEU A 280 8.03 -29.01 5.97
CA LEU A 280 8.16 -27.84 5.06
C LEU A 280 8.55 -26.51 5.73
N GLN A 281 8.89 -26.53 7.02
CA GLN A 281 9.02 -25.30 7.84
C GLN A 281 10.29 -24.51 7.55
N ASP A 282 11.38 -25.19 7.20
CA ASP A 282 12.66 -24.52 7.02
C ASP A 282 12.64 -23.56 5.81
N GLY A 283 12.86 -22.28 6.10
CA GLY A 283 12.82 -21.22 5.11
C GLY A 283 11.44 -20.87 4.58
N LEU A 284 10.36 -21.39 5.17
CA LEU A 284 9.01 -21.08 4.75
C LEU A 284 8.72 -19.57 4.86
N ALA A 285 9.14 -18.96 5.97
CA ALA A 285 9.02 -17.52 6.18
C ALA A 285 9.63 -16.72 5.02
N ARG A 286 10.84 -17.11 4.57
CA ARG A 286 11.54 -16.48 3.44
C ARG A 286 10.74 -16.60 2.15
N ARG A 287 10.23 -17.80 1.84
CA ARG A 287 9.46 -18.06 0.63
C ARG A 287 8.14 -17.27 0.60
N LEU A 288 7.42 -17.17 1.72
CA LEU A 288 6.19 -16.38 1.80
C LEU A 288 6.45 -14.89 1.50
N ARG A 289 7.49 -14.32 2.11
CA ARG A 289 7.89 -12.92 1.84
C ARG A 289 8.34 -12.71 0.40
N GLY A 290 9.08 -13.68 -0.14
CA GLY A 290 9.45 -13.71 -1.55
C GLY A 290 8.25 -13.69 -2.50
N ARG A 291 7.19 -14.44 -2.19
CA ARG A 291 5.94 -14.44 -2.97
C ARG A 291 5.20 -13.12 -2.88
N SER A 292 5.02 -12.59 -1.68
CA SER A 292 4.34 -11.31 -1.46
C SER A 292 5.03 -10.17 -2.22
N PHE A 293 6.36 -10.07 -2.09
CA PHE A 293 7.15 -9.12 -2.85
C PHE A 293 7.04 -9.34 -4.36
N TYR A 294 7.10 -10.60 -4.81
CA TYR A 294 6.99 -10.91 -6.23
C TYR A 294 5.65 -10.48 -6.81
N VAL A 295 4.53 -10.64 -6.09
CA VAL A 295 3.20 -10.16 -6.53
C VAL A 295 3.17 -8.64 -6.64
N ASN A 296 3.70 -7.93 -5.63
CA ASN A 296 3.81 -6.47 -5.67
C ASN A 296 4.66 -6.01 -6.86
N LEU A 297 5.82 -6.66 -7.07
CA LEU A 297 6.71 -6.37 -8.19
C LEU A 297 6.06 -6.69 -9.54
N LEU A 298 5.30 -7.79 -9.64
CA LEU A 298 4.58 -8.18 -10.83
C LEU A 298 3.55 -7.10 -11.21
N SER A 299 2.77 -6.59 -10.27
CA SER A 299 1.79 -5.53 -10.54
C SER A 299 2.43 -4.27 -11.12
N LYS A 300 3.56 -3.84 -10.56
CA LYS A 300 4.35 -2.70 -11.05
C LYS A 300 4.99 -2.97 -12.40
N THR A 301 5.50 -4.18 -12.61
CA THR A 301 6.08 -4.62 -13.88
C THR A 301 5.05 -4.60 -14.99
N LEU A 302 3.83 -5.08 -14.73
CA LEU A 302 2.74 -5.08 -15.70
C LEU A 302 2.25 -3.67 -16.00
N ALA A 303 2.17 -2.79 -14.99
CA ALA A 303 1.81 -1.39 -15.19
C ALA A 303 2.87 -0.64 -16.03
N ASP A 304 4.16 -0.76 -15.70
CA ASP A 304 5.26 -0.15 -16.48
C ASP A 304 5.41 -0.77 -17.88
N TYR A 305 5.11 -2.06 -18.03
CA TYR A 305 5.03 -2.72 -19.35
C TYR A 305 3.89 -2.13 -20.19
N LEU A 306 2.67 -2.05 -19.65
CA LEU A 306 1.52 -1.48 -20.36
C LEU A 306 1.76 -0.03 -20.73
N VAL A 307 2.27 0.80 -19.82
CA VAL A 307 2.63 2.19 -20.13
C VAL A 307 3.68 2.27 -21.24
N GLY A 308 4.68 1.39 -21.25
CA GLY A 308 5.66 1.31 -22.33
C GLY A 308 5.05 0.93 -23.68
N GLU A 309 4.21 -0.12 -23.73
CA GLU A 309 3.56 -0.60 -24.96
C GLU A 309 2.54 0.40 -25.52
N LEU A 310 1.87 1.13 -24.63
CA LEU A 310 0.90 2.18 -24.98
C LEU A 310 1.56 3.54 -25.26
N ASN A 311 2.90 3.62 -25.17
CA ASN A 311 3.67 4.85 -25.31
C ASN A 311 3.15 5.98 -24.39
N LEU A 312 2.86 5.66 -23.12
CA LEU A 312 2.39 6.61 -22.09
C LEU A 312 3.54 7.02 -21.16
N TYR A 313 3.29 8.00 -20.29
CA TYR A 313 4.24 8.41 -19.26
C TYR A 313 3.99 7.69 -17.93
N SER A 314 4.97 7.70 -17.03
CA SER A 314 4.83 7.13 -15.68
C SER A 314 3.71 7.79 -14.87
N PHE A 315 3.44 9.08 -15.06
CA PHE A 315 2.32 9.78 -14.42
C PHE A 315 0.93 9.38 -14.93
N ASN A 316 0.82 8.63 -16.05
CA ASN A 316 -0.44 8.03 -16.48
C ASN A 316 -0.86 6.85 -15.59
N ILE A 317 0.06 6.31 -14.78
CA ILE A 317 -0.27 5.35 -13.71
C ILE A 317 -0.82 6.14 -12.52
N LEU A 318 -2.13 6.08 -12.32
CA LEU A 318 -2.79 6.78 -11.22
C LEU A 318 -2.46 6.12 -9.88
N TRP A 319 -2.43 4.78 -9.85
CA TRP A 319 -1.87 3.97 -8.77
C TRP A 319 -1.47 2.58 -9.26
N ALA A 320 -0.53 1.94 -8.56
CA ALA A 320 -0.13 0.54 -8.77
C ALA A 320 0.36 -0.07 -7.44
N ALA A 321 -0.54 -0.71 -6.69
CA ALA A 321 -0.26 -1.25 -5.35
C ALA A 321 -1.16 -2.46 -5.05
N GLY A 322 -0.67 -3.39 -4.23
CA GLY A 322 -1.48 -4.51 -3.72
C GLY A 322 -2.04 -5.45 -4.80
N GLY A 323 -1.39 -5.53 -5.97
CA GLY A 323 -1.90 -6.32 -7.10
C GLY A 323 -2.93 -5.61 -7.97
N HIS A 324 -3.21 -4.34 -7.70
CA HIS A 324 -4.13 -3.50 -8.48
C HIS A 324 -3.40 -2.32 -9.12
N PHE A 325 -3.80 -1.93 -10.32
CA PHE A 325 -3.34 -0.69 -10.93
C PHE A 325 -4.44 -0.03 -11.76
N LEU A 326 -4.41 1.30 -11.86
CA LEU A 326 -5.26 2.07 -12.77
C LEU A 326 -4.39 2.99 -13.64
N ILE A 327 -4.63 2.93 -14.94
CA ILE A 327 -3.97 3.76 -15.95
C ILE A 327 -5.03 4.60 -16.67
N ILE A 328 -4.72 5.87 -16.93
CA ILE A 328 -5.48 6.73 -17.85
C ILE A 328 -4.72 6.85 -19.18
N ALA A 329 -5.43 6.60 -20.28
CA ALA A 329 -4.90 6.60 -21.64
C ALA A 329 -5.83 7.40 -22.57
N PRO A 330 -5.35 7.87 -23.74
CA PRO A 330 -6.22 8.44 -24.75
C PRO A 330 -7.09 7.35 -25.40
N ASN A 331 -8.34 7.67 -25.71
CA ASN A 331 -9.23 6.74 -26.41
C ASN A 331 -9.07 6.87 -27.93
N CYS A 332 -8.06 6.20 -28.47
CA CYS A 332 -7.84 6.11 -29.91
C CYS A 332 -7.59 4.66 -30.35
N GLU A 333 -7.77 4.40 -31.65
CA GLU A 333 -7.63 3.06 -32.25
C GLU A 333 -6.23 2.46 -31.97
N GLN A 334 -5.18 3.27 -32.07
CA GLN A 334 -3.79 2.87 -31.80
C GLN A 334 -3.62 2.29 -30.38
N ILE A 335 -4.21 2.93 -29.37
CA ILE A 335 -4.17 2.48 -27.98
C ILE A 335 -5.01 1.22 -27.79
N SER A 336 -6.21 1.17 -28.37
CA SER A 336 -7.11 0.00 -28.28
C SER A 336 -6.47 -1.26 -28.85
N GLU A 337 -5.82 -1.13 -30.01
CA GLU A 337 -5.08 -2.24 -30.63
C GLU A 337 -3.87 -2.67 -29.79
N ALA A 338 -3.07 -1.70 -29.31
CA ALA A 338 -1.90 -1.98 -28.49
C ALA A 338 -2.30 -2.65 -27.16
N LEU A 339 -3.38 -2.18 -26.53
CA LEU A 339 -3.95 -2.79 -25.33
C LEU A 339 -4.44 -4.20 -25.59
N SER A 340 -5.12 -4.46 -26.71
CA SER A 340 -5.59 -5.80 -27.07
C SER A 340 -4.44 -6.78 -27.27
N ARG A 341 -3.36 -6.38 -27.96
CA ARG A 341 -2.14 -7.17 -28.12
C ARG A 341 -1.46 -7.43 -26.77
N ALA A 342 -1.29 -6.39 -25.96
CA ALA A 342 -0.66 -6.50 -24.64
C ALA A 342 -1.47 -7.40 -23.70
N ARG A 343 -2.80 -7.26 -23.68
CA ARG A 343 -3.71 -8.08 -22.88
C ARG A 343 -3.59 -9.56 -23.23
N LEU A 344 -3.64 -9.92 -24.52
CA LEU A 344 -3.50 -11.31 -24.96
C LEU A 344 -2.16 -11.91 -24.52
N LYS A 345 -1.08 -11.15 -24.72
CA LYS A 345 0.28 -11.57 -24.34
C LYS A 345 0.40 -11.79 -22.81
N ILE A 346 -0.12 -10.87 -22.01
CA ILE A 346 -0.11 -11.00 -20.54
C ILE A 346 -0.96 -12.20 -20.10
N GLN A 347 -2.15 -12.38 -20.66
CA GLN A 347 -3.03 -13.50 -20.31
C GLN A 347 -2.38 -14.86 -20.62
N GLN A 348 -1.78 -15.00 -21.82
CA GLN A 348 -1.06 -16.21 -22.21
C GLN A 348 0.13 -16.47 -21.27
N TRP A 349 0.88 -15.43 -20.92
CA TRP A 349 2.01 -15.55 -20.00
C TRP A 349 1.58 -15.98 -18.59
N ILE A 350 0.56 -15.33 -18.00
CA ILE A 350 0.06 -15.64 -16.66
C ILE A 350 -0.48 -17.07 -16.60
N TRP A 351 -1.21 -17.50 -17.61
CA TRP A 351 -1.71 -18.87 -17.68
C TRP A 351 -0.55 -19.88 -17.71
N ARG A 352 0.46 -19.65 -18.57
CA ARG A 352 1.65 -20.50 -18.67
C ARG A 352 2.41 -20.57 -17.36
N GLU A 353 2.60 -19.43 -16.70
CA GLU A 353 3.47 -19.29 -15.54
C GLU A 353 2.80 -19.77 -14.24
N PHE A 354 1.52 -19.48 -14.04
CA PHE A 354 0.81 -19.75 -12.78
C PHE A 354 -0.27 -20.82 -12.85
N ARG A 355 -0.68 -21.27 -14.06
CA ARG A 355 -1.68 -22.34 -14.27
C ARG A 355 -2.97 -22.16 -13.45
N GLY A 356 -3.42 -20.91 -13.30
CA GLY A 356 -4.61 -20.55 -12.52
C GLY A 356 -4.38 -20.31 -11.02
N GLY A 357 -3.16 -20.49 -10.49
CA GLY A 357 -2.81 -20.10 -9.12
C GLY A 357 -2.82 -18.59 -8.89
N LEU A 358 -2.46 -17.83 -9.92
CA LEU A 358 -2.72 -16.40 -10.07
C LEU A 358 -3.44 -16.17 -11.39
N GLY A 359 -4.26 -15.14 -11.42
CA GLY A 359 -4.85 -14.61 -12.63
C GLY A 359 -4.69 -13.10 -12.71
N LEU A 360 -4.89 -12.51 -13.89
CA LEU A 360 -4.99 -11.07 -14.06
C LEU A 360 -6.23 -10.73 -14.86
N ILE A 361 -6.85 -9.65 -14.43
CA ILE A 361 -8.02 -9.07 -15.08
C ILE A 361 -7.63 -7.67 -15.50
N ILE A 362 -7.76 -7.41 -16.79
CA ILE A 362 -7.55 -6.09 -17.38
C ILE A 362 -8.91 -5.65 -17.92
N ALA A 363 -9.59 -4.80 -17.17
CA ALA A 363 -10.84 -4.17 -17.58
C ALA A 363 -10.53 -2.78 -18.14
N ASP A 364 -11.23 -2.37 -19.19
CA ASP A 364 -11.12 -1.03 -19.74
C ASP A 364 -12.49 -0.39 -19.97
N CYS A 365 -12.55 0.93 -19.82
CA CYS A 365 -13.76 1.72 -19.99
C CYS A 365 -13.41 3.09 -20.59
N SER A 366 -14.03 3.43 -21.72
CA SER A 366 -13.91 4.78 -22.27
C SER A 366 -14.71 5.77 -21.43
N ALA A 367 -14.30 7.03 -21.39
CA ALA A 367 -14.95 8.08 -20.63
C ALA A 367 -14.89 9.41 -21.36
N SER A 368 -15.97 10.18 -21.25
CA SER A 368 -16.09 11.56 -21.71
C SER A 368 -15.56 12.56 -20.68
N ARG A 369 -15.38 13.81 -21.10
CA ARG A 369 -15.08 14.91 -20.20
C ARG A 369 -16.07 15.03 -19.05
N SER A 370 -17.36 14.71 -19.26
CA SER A 370 -18.39 14.80 -18.20
C SER A 370 -18.37 13.60 -17.25
N GLU A 371 -17.82 12.46 -17.65
CA GLU A 371 -17.66 11.29 -16.78
C GLU A 371 -16.37 11.37 -15.95
N LEU A 372 -15.33 12.07 -16.43
CA LEU A 372 -14.20 12.46 -15.58
C LEU A 372 -14.64 13.29 -14.37
N LYS A 373 -15.69 14.11 -14.58
CA LYS A 373 -16.27 14.98 -13.57
C LYS A 373 -16.96 14.20 -12.45
N ASN A 374 -17.61 13.09 -12.77
CA ASN A 374 -18.20 12.18 -11.78
C ASN A 374 -17.67 10.77 -12.02
N PHE A 375 -16.49 10.50 -11.46
CA PHE A 375 -15.77 9.26 -11.70
C PHE A 375 -16.47 8.03 -11.13
N SER A 376 -17.49 8.20 -10.27
CA SER A 376 -18.27 7.07 -9.72
C SER A 376 -18.92 6.23 -10.81
N ALA A 377 -19.40 6.85 -11.89
CA ALA A 377 -20.01 6.13 -13.00
C ALA A 377 -18.99 5.20 -13.69
N VAL A 378 -17.83 5.76 -14.03
CA VAL A 378 -16.71 5.02 -14.66
C VAL A 378 -16.26 3.88 -13.73
N ARG A 379 -16.07 4.16 -12.44
CA ARG A 379 -15.62 3.17 -11.46
C ARG A 379 -16.64 2.05 -11.27
N LYS A 380 -17.94 2.38 -11.17
CA LYS A 380 -19.01 1.37 -11.06
C LYS A 380 -19.03 0.47 -12.29
N HIS A 381 -18.83 1.04 -13.48
CA HIS A 381 -18.73 0.28 -14.72
C HIS A 381 -17.50 -0.64 -14.73
N LEU A 382 -16.32 -0.12 -14.41
CA LEU A 382 -15.09 -0.93 -14.28
C LEU A 382 -15.25 -2.04 -13.26
N ALA A 383 -15.86 -1.78 -12.10
CA ALA A 383 -16.12 -2.79 -11.07
C ALA A 383 -17.06 -3.90 -11.57
N GLN A 384 -18.11 -3.55 -12.33
CA GLN A 384 -19.02 -4.51 -12.96
C GLN A 384 -18.29 -5.35 -14.01
N LEU A 385 -17.52 -4.71 -14.91
CA LEU A 385 -16.72 -5.39 -15.92
C LEU A 385 -15.72 -6.36 -15.29
N LYS A 386 -14.97 -5.92 -14.26
CA LYS A 386 -14.06 -6.80 -13.51
C LYS A 386 -14.80 -7.98 -12.90
N SER A 387 -15.97 -7.79 -12.33
CA SER A 387 -16.76 -8.87 -11.73
C SER A 387 -17.19 -9.90 -12.78
N ILE A 388 -17.57 -9.45 -13.99
CA ILE A 388 -17.89 -10.33 -15.12
C ILE A 388 -16.63 -11.08 -15.59
N LEU A 389 -15.51 -10.36 -15.77
CA LEU A 389 -14.25 -10.95 -16.21
C LEU A 389 -13.67 -11.94 -15.19
N LYS A 390 -13.88 -11.73 -13.88
CA LYS A 390 -13.55 -12.69 -12.81
C LYS A 390 -14.23 -14.04 -13.03
N LEU A 391 -15.51 -14.02 -13.43
CA LEU A 391 -16.28 -15.24 -13.72
C LEU A 391 -15.84 -15.92 -15.02
N GLN A 392 -15.33 -15.14 -15.98
CA GLN A 392 -14.85 -15.62 -17.29
C GLN A 392 -13.36 -16.03 -17.29
N GLN A 393 -12.65 -15.91 -16.17
CA GLN A 393 -11.21 -16.14 -16.11
C GLN A 393 -10.81 -17.57 -16.51
N ALA A 394 -11.72 -18.54 -16.39
CA ALA A 394 -11.54 -19.93 -16.83
C ALA A 394 -11.90 -20.18 -18.32
N THR A 395 -12.39 -19.16 -19.04
CA THR A 395 -12.89 -19.29 -20.42
C THR A 395 -11.97 -18.71 -21.49
N VAL A 396 -10.73 -18.34 -21.16
CA VAL A 396 -9.74 -17.96 -22.18
C VAL A 396 -9.70 -19.10 -23.19
N PRO A 397 -10.18 -18.90 -24.44
CA PRO A 397 -10.00 -19.88 -25.47
C PRO A 397 -8.51 -19.86 -25.69
N LEU A 398 -7.85 -20.91 -25.25
CA LEU A 398 -6.51 -21.17 -25.72
C LEU A 398 -6.67 -21.43 -27.22
N SER A 399 -6.60 -20.35 -28.00
CA SER A 399 -6.53 -20.39 -29.46
C SER A 399 -5.14 -20.91 -29.78
N PHE A 400 -5.00 -22.21 -29.64
CA PHE A 400 -3.77 -22.95 -29.82
C PHE A 400 -3.59 -23.29 -31.31
N GLY A 401 -3.40 -22.28 -32.16
CA GLY A 401 -3.13 -22.48 -33.58
C GLY A 401 -4.12 -23.41 -34.31
N ASP A 402 -3.73 -23.88 -35.50
CA ASP A 402 -4.52 -24.78 -36.35
C ASP A 402 -4.56 -26.26 -35.87
N GLU A 403 -4.06 -26.55 -34.67
CA GLU A 403 -4.08 -27.92 -34.13
C GLU A 403 -5.41 -28.22 -33.44
N SER A 404 -5.99 -29.40 -33.73
CA SER A 404 -7.30 -29.79 -33.23
C SER A 404 -7.34 -29.75 -31.69
N PRO A 405 -8.44 -29.26 -31.06
CA PRO A 405 -8.55 -29.18 -29.61
C PRO A 405 -8.35 -30.53 -28.87
N GLY A 406 -8.61 -31.66 -29.54
CA GLY A 406 -8.58 -32.99 -28.94
C GLY A 406 -7.19 -33.40 -28.44
N THR A 407 -6.14 -33.18 -29.23
CA THR A 407 -4.78 -33.68 -28.91
C THR A 407 -4.09 -32.84 -27.83
N ALA A 408 -4.41 -31.55 -27.69
CA ALA A 408 -3.73 -30.64 -26.76
C ALA A 408 -4.30 -30.69 -25.32
N TRP A 409 -5.62 -30.84 -25.17
CA TRP A 409 -6.22 -31.10 -23.86
C TRP A 409 -5.81 -32.49 -23.33
N GLU A 410 -5.67 -33.47 -24.23
CA GLU A 410 -5.06 -34.76 -23.92
C GLU A 410 -3.59 -34.59 -23.52
N ASN A 411 -2.78 -33.79 -24.22
CA ASN A 411 -1.38 -33.55 -23.86
C ASN A 411 -1.17 -32.83 -22.50
N ALA A 412 -2.08 -31.93 -22.10
CA ALA A 412 -2.05 -31.31 -20.78
C ALA A 412 -2.35 -32.30 -19.64
N TRP A 413 -3.13 -33.35 -19.92
CA TRP A 413 -3.34 -34.48 -19.01
C TRP A 413 -2.23 -35.53 -19.11
N VAL A 414 -1.66 -35.78 -20.28
CA VAL A 414 -0.56 -36.72 -20.50
C VAL A 414 0.73 -36.24 -19.83
N LEU A 415 0.94 -34.92 -19.71
CA LEU A 415 2.04 -34.34 -18.91
C LEU A 415 1.91 -34.58 -17.39
N LYS A 416 0.73 -34.96 -16.87
CA LYS A 416 0.52 -35.26 -15.44
C LYS A 416 1.07 -36.61 -14.98
N MET A 417 1.39 -37.53 -15.89
CA MET A 417 1.68 -38.92 -15.50
C MET A 417 3.16 -39.20 -15.16
N GLN A 418 4.07 -38.25 -15.33
CA GLN A 418 5.52 -38.51 -15.17
C GLN A 418 6.34 -37.43 -14.42
N SER A 419 5.72 -36.40 -13.84
CA SER A 419 6.45 -35.29 -13.21
C SER A 419 6.35 -35.27 -11.68
N ASP A 420 7.46 -34.95 -11.00
CA ASP A 420 7.47 -34.64 -9.58
C ASP A 420 6.67 -33.37 -9.29
N ILE A 421 5.97 -33.32 -8.15
CA ILE A 421 5.22 -32.14 -7.70
C ILE A 421 6.10 -31.30 -6.79
N CYS A 422 6.22 -30.00 -7.07
CA CYS A 422 6.91 -29.08 -6.18
C CYS A 422 6.17 -28.97 -4.85
N VAL A 423 6.87 -29.28 -3.76
CA VAL A 423 6.30 -29.27 -2.40
C VAL A 423 5.92 -27.88 -1.90
N ASP A 424 6.53 -26.82 -2.44
CA ASP A 424 6.26 -25.45 -2.03
C ASP A 424 5.11 -24.82 -2.81
N THR A 425 5.06 -25.03 -4.13
CA THR A 425 4.06 -24.40 -5.01
C THR A 425 2.87 -25.30 -5.29
N GLY A 426 2.96 -26.60 -5.00
CA GLY A 426 1.94 -27.59 -5.36
C GLY A 426 1.80 -27.79 -6.87
N ARG A 427 2.83 -27.44 -7.65
CA ARG A 427 2.80 -27.46 -9.12
C ARG A 427 3.62 -28.61 -9.68
N ASP A 428 3.17 -29.20 -10.77
CA ASP A 428 3.95 -30.17 -11.54
C ASP A 428 5.24 -29.52 -12.06
N MET A 429 6.37 -30.19 -11.87
CA MET A 429 7.67 -29.70 -12.33
C MET A 429 7.96 -30.22 -13.74
N SER A 430 8.51 -29.36 -14.59
CA SER A 430 9.13 -29.81 -15.84
C SER A 430 10.37 -30.66 -15.57
N PHE A 431 10.80 -31.46 -16.55
CA PHE A 431 12.02 -32.27 -16.44
C PHE A 431 13.25 -31.42 -16.08
N GLU A 432 13.39 -30.25 -16.72
CA GLU A 432 14.45 -29.27 -16.43
C GLU A 432 14.41 -28.78 -14.98
N GLU A 433 13.23 -28.58 -14.41
CA GLU A 433 13.07 -28.19 -13.01
C GLU A 433 13.41 -29.31 -12.03
N VAL A 434 13.11 -30.55 -12.37
CA VAL A 434 13.51 -31.72 -11.58
C VAL A 434 15.05 -31.78 -11.52
N GLU A 435 15.72 -31.63 -12.65
CA GLU A 435 17.19 -31.63 -12.74
C GLU A 435 17.79 -30.44 -11.97
N LEU A 436 17.28 -29.23 -12.16
CA LEU A 436 17.70 -28.03 -11.44
C LEU A 436 17.46 -28.14 -9.93
N SER A 437 16.32 -28.70 -9.53
CA SER A 437 15.99 -28.96 -8.12
C SER A 437 17.00 -29.91 -7.49
N ALA A 438 17.31 -31.03 -8.16
CA ALA A 438 18.29 -32.00 -7.70
C ALA A 438 19.69 -31.39 -7.57
N ILE A 439 20.11 -30.61 -8.56
CA ILE A 439 21.38 -29.89 -8.56
C ILE A 439 21.46 -28.92 -7.35
N CYS A 440 20.44 -28.09 -7.13
CA CYS A 440 20.42 -27.13 -6.02
C CYS A 440 20.49 -27.82 -4.64
N GLN A 441 20.01 -29.07 -4.56
CA GLN A 441 19.87 -29.82 -3.30
C GLN A 441 21.01 -30.81 -3.05
N SER A 442 21.89 -31.05 -4.03
CA SER A 442 23.04 -31.96 -3.92
C SER A 442 24.08 -31.51 -2.87
N GLY A 443 24.03 -32.05 -1.65
CA GLY A 443 24.92 -31.67 -0.53
C GLY A 443 24.28 -30.80 0.57
N LEU A 444 22.96 -30.90 0.75
CA LEU A 444 22.31 -30.69 2.04
C LEU A 444 22.75 -31.81 3.00
N ASP A 445 22.78 -31.55 4.32
CA ASP A 445 23.30 -32.47 5.36
C ASP A 445 22.89 -33.93 5.12
N GLU A 446 23.83 -34.87 5.37
CA GLU A 446 23.60 -36.32 5.26
C GLU A 446 22.44 -36.76 6.16
N GLY A 447 21.23 -36.87 5.62
CA GLY A 447 20.07 -37.35 6.38
C GLY A 447 18.69 -37.14 5.75
N GLU A 448 18.49 -36.17 4.86
CA GLU A 448 17.18 -35.93 4.21
C GLU A 448 17.24 -35.99 2.67
N PRO A 449 16.27 -36.65 2.00
CA PRO A 449 16.24 -36.71 0.55
C PRO A 449 16.00 -35.32 -0.08
N PRO A 450 16.59 -35.04 -1.25
CA PRO A 450 16.32 -33.80 -2.00
C PRO A 450 14.83 -33.69 -2.32
N ARG A 451 14.20 -32.57 -1.92
CA ARG A 451 12.76 -32.31 -2.07
C ARG A 451 12.44 -31.54 -3.34
N PRO A 452 11.58 -32.03 -4.23
CA PRO A 452 11.30 -31.37 -5.52
C PRO A 452 10.86 -29.90 -5.34
N ARG A 453 11.62 -28.96 -5.92
CA ARG A 453 11.36 -27.51 -5.90
C ARG A 453 11.33 -26.92 -7.30
N SER A 454 10.25 -26.22 -7.61
CA SER A 454 10.09 -25.50 -8.86
C SER A 454 11.03 -24.30 -8.97
N ARG A 455 11.28 -23.86 -10.20
CA ARG A 455 12.01 -22.63 -10.53
C ARG A 455 11.45 -21.42 -9.76
N GLN A 456 10.13 -21.30 -9.69
CA GLN A 456 9.44 -20.25 -8.92
C GLN A 456 9.74 -20.32 -7.43
N SER A 457 9.66 -21.50 -6.81
CA SER A 457 9.97 -21.65 -5.38
C SER A 457 11.39 -21.20 -5.06
N LEU A 458 12.35 -21.57 -5.92
CA LEU A 458 13.74 -21.16 -5.78
C LEU A 458 13.92 -19.65 -5.92
N ILE A 459 13.18 -18.97 -6.80
CA ILE A 459 13.18 -17.50 -6.91
C ILE A 459 12.61 -16.88 -5.63
N PHE A 460 11.47 -17.34 -5.13
CA PHE A 460 10.84 -16.75 -3.93
C PHE A 460 11.73 -16.86 -2.69
N ASP A 461 12.36 -18.02 -2.46
CA ASP A 461 13.29 -18.19 -1.35
C ASP A 461 14.46 -17.18 -1.41
N ARG A 462 14.96 -16.88 -2.62
CA ARG A 462 16.05 -15.90 -2.83
C ARG A 462 15.60 -14.47 -2.61
N ILE A 463 14.46 -14.09 -3.19
CA ILE A 463 13.86 -12.78 -2.97
C ILE A 463 13.71 -12.57 -1.46
N GLY A 464 13.16 -13.56 -0.75
CA GLY A 464 13.00 -13.53 0.71
C GLY A 464 14.31 -13.28 1.47
N ARG A 465 15.41 -13.93 1.06
CA ARG A 465 16.76 -13.69 1.62
C ARG A 465 17.27 -12.28 1.33
N ALA A 466 17.27 -11.86 0.07
CA ALA A 466 17.84 -10.60 -0.35
C ALA A 466 17.09 -9.39 0.21
N LEU A 467 15.77 -9.49 0.35
CA LEU A 467 14.94 -8.42 0.90
C LEU A 467 15.33 -7.97 2.31
N VAL A 468 16.00 -8.81 3.10
CA VAL A 468 16.43 -8.43 4.47
C VAL A 468 17.38 -7.23 4.44
N ASN A 469 18.33 -7.25 3.50
CA ASN A 469 19.38 -6.26 3.42
C ASN A 469 19.23 -5.32 2.23
N ALA A 470 18.32 -5.65 1.30
CA ALA A 470 18.04 -4.82 0.15
C ALA A 470 17.72 -3.40 0.59
N LYS A 471 18.35 -2.45 -0.09
CA LYS A 471 18.12 -1.01 0.09
C LYS A 471 17.59 -0.38 -1.18
N THR A 472 17.75 -1.06 -2.31
CA THR A 472 17.33 -0.58 -3.63
C THR A 472 16.61 -1.63 -4.43
N MET A 473 15.68 -1.15 -5.26
CA MET A 473 15.07 -1.86 -6.36
C MET A 473 15.40 -1.09 -7.64
N GLN A 474 16.05 -1.74 -8.59
CA GLN A 474 16.44 -1.11 -9.85
C GLN A 474 15.79 -1.84 -11.01
N LEU A 475 15.25 -1.10 -11.97
CA LEU A 475 14.61 -1.66 -13.15
C LEU A 475 15.48 -1.37 -14.37
N ARG A 476 15.62 -2.39 -15.21
CA ARG A 476 16.01 -2.25 -16.61
C ARG A 476 14.86 -2.66 -17.51
N ARG A 477 14.56 -1.84 -18.50
CA ARG A 477 13.48 -1.99 -19.49
C ARG A 477 13.95 -2.77 -20.74
N ASP A 478 14.90 -3.69 -20.53
CA ASP A 478 15.43 -4.63 -21.51
C ASP A 478 15.72 -5.98 -20.83
N ALA A 479 15.71 -7.06 -21.61
CA ALA A 479 15.93 -8.43 -21.11
C ALA A 479 17.40 -8.76 -20.80
N ASP A 480 18.38 -8.09 -21.44
CA ASP A 480 19.79 -8.50 -21.40
C ASP A 480 20.64 -7.71 -20.38
N TRP A 481 20.23 -7.70 -19.11
CA TRP A 481 21.03 -7.03 -18.07
C TRP A 481 22.24 -7.85 -17.59
N ARG A 482 23.37 -7.75 -18.28
CA ARG A 482 24.64 -8.31 -17.79
C ARG A 482 25.27 -7.37 -16.77
N ILE A 483 25.37 -7.81 -15.51
CA ILE A 483 26.09 -7.08 -14.46
C ILE A 483 27.40 -7.81 -14.23
N GLU A 484 28.54 -7.14 -14.45
CA GLU A 484 29.89 -7.72 -14.35
C GLU A 484 30.32 -8.06 -12.90
N ARG A 485 29.40 -8.04 -11.92
CA ARG A 485 29.69 -8.37 -10.52
C ARG A 485 29.38 -9.83 -10.23
N GLY A 486 30.37 -10.56 -9.70
CA GLY A 486 30.26 -11.96 -9.26
C GLY A 486 29.27 -12.24 -8.13
N ASP A 487 28.53 -11.23 -7.64
CA ASP A 487 27.54 -11.32 -6.56
C ASP A 487 26.09 -11.19 -7.05
N VAL A 488 25.86 -11.10 -8.37
CA VAL A 488 24.53 -10.96 -8.98
C VAL A 488 24.06 -12.30 -9.51
N PHE A 489 22.95 -12.80 -8.97
CA PHE A 489 22.50 -14.15 -9.27
C PHE A 489 21.29 -14.19 -10.20
N ARG A 490 21.46 -14.95 -11.29
CA ARG A 490 20.38 -15.52 -12.11
C ARG A 490 20.09 -16.95 -11.67
N LEU A 491 19.08 -17.60 -12.26
CA LEU A 491 18.88 -19.02 -12.04
C LEU A 491 20.06 -19.82 -12.60
N PRO A 492 20.57 -20.81 -11.86
CA PRO A 492 21.76 -21.55 -12.24
C PRO A 492 21.41 -22.40 -13.45
N GLN A 493 22.28 -22.42 -14.44
CA GLN A 493 22.23 -23.37 -15.54
C GLN A 493 23.24 -24.50 -15.34
N THR A 494 24.15 -24.38 -14.37
CA THR A 494 25.18 -25.39 -14.07
C THR A 494 25.23 -25.76 -12.59
N ALA A 495 25.76 -26.96 -12.29
CA ALA A 495 25.96 -27.40 -10.91
C ALA A 495 26.95 -26.52 -10.13
N ALA A 496 27.95 -25.97 -10.81
CA ALA A 496 28.90 -25.02 -10.21
C ALA A 496 28.21 -23.71 -9.81
N GLU A 497 27.32 -23.17 -10.65
CA GLU A 497 26.50 -22.00 -10.33
C GLU A 497 25.55 -22.29 -9.16
N ALA A 498 24.92 -23.47 -9.14
CA ALA A 498 24.05 -23.89 -8.05
C ALA A 498 24.80 -24.12 -6.72
N GLN A 499 26.07 -24.53 -6.77
CA GLN A 499 26.92 -24.66 -5.58
C GLN A 499 27.41 -23.29 -5.08
N ALA A 500 27.79 -22.38 -5.98
CA ALA A 500 28.13 -20.99 -5.64
C ALA A 500 26.93 -20.23 -5.03
N MET A 501 25.71 -20.56 -5.44
CA MET A 501 24.45 -20.03 -4.90
C MET A 501 24.14 -20.35 -3.44
N ARG A 502 24.87 -21.27 -2.80
CA ARG A 502 24.72 -21.54 -1.36
C ARG A 502 25.26 -20.41 -0.49
N ALA A 503 26.14 -19.58 -1.03
CA ALA A 503 26.62 -18.38 -0.36
C ALA A 503 25.49 -17.34 -0.23
N PHE A 504 25.52 -16.56 0.85
CA PHE A 504 24.54 -15.49 1.09
C PHE A 504 24.62 -14.44 -0.03
N THR A 505 23.59 -14.36 -0.88
CA THR A 505 23.57 -13.48 -2.05
C THR A 505 22.98 -12.12 -1.72
N ARG A 506 23.79 -11.05 -1.86
CA ARG A 506 23.38 -9.66 -1.56
C ARG A 506 22.52 -9.02 -2.64
N ASN A 507 22.63 -9.51 -3.88
CA ASN A 507 21.97 -8.95 -5.05
C ASN A 507 21.20 -10.05 -5.82
N VAL A 508 19.94 -9.79 -6.16
CA VAL A 508 19.07 -10.75 -6.87
C VAL A 508 18.46 -10.11 -8.10
N LEU A 509 18.61 -10.78 -9.25
CA LEU A 509 17.88 -10.44 -10.47
C LEU A 509 16.54 -11.17 -10.54
N ILE A 510 15.49 -10.43 -10.86
CA ILE A 510 14.13 -10.92 -11.05
C ILE A 510 13.73 -10.54 -12.47
N GLU A 511 13.74 -11.55 -13.34
CA GLU A 511 13.55 -11.38 -14.77
C GLU A 511 12.08 -11.64 -15.14
N PHE A 512 11.53 -10.75 -15.96
CA PHE A 512 10.28 -10.91 -16.69
C PHE A 512 10.56 -10.75 -18.19
N PRO A 513 11.21 -11.74 -18.84
CA PRO A 513 11.69 -11.62 -20.21
C PRO A 513 10.57 -11.29 -21.20
N GLU A 514 9.37 -11.83 -20.99
CA GLU A 514 8.22 -11.62 -21.87
C GLU A 514 7.79 -10.16 -21.93
N PHE A 515 8.11 -9.38 -20.90
CA PHE A 515 7.78 -7.96 -20.82
C PHE A 515 9.01 -7.07 -21.03
N ASN A 516 10.19 -7.63 -21.33
CA ASN A 516 11.46 -6.91 -21.36
C ASN A 516 11.67 -6.10 -20.07
N ARG A 517 11.47 -6.74 -18.92
CA ARG A 517 11.67 -6.10 -17.61
C ARG A 517 12.55 -6.97 -16.76
N THR A 518 13.61 -6.37 -16.23
CA THR A 518 14.51 -7.03 -15.30
C THR A 518 14.70 -6.15 -14.08
N TRP A 519 14.34 -6.67 -12.91
CA TRP A 519 14.54 -5.98 -11.65
C TRP A 519 15.78 -6.51 -10.94
N LEU A 520 16.57 -5.61 -10.38
CA LEU A 520 17.67 -5.90 -9.48
C LEU A 520 17.30 -5.44 -8.08
N LEU A 521 17.22 -6.37 -7.15
CA LEU A 521 17.14 -6.09 -5.72
C LEU A 521 18.56 -6.08 -5.16
N SER A 522 18.98 -4.98 -4.53
CA SER A 522 20.39 -4.78 -4.18
C SER A 522 20.62 -4.03 -2.86
N GLU A 523 21.70 -4.39 -2.16
CA GLU A 523 22.25 -3.66 -1.01
C GLU A 523 23.03 -2.39 -1.41
N GLU A 524 23.29 -2.22 -2.71
CA GLU A 524 24.07 -1.10 -3.23
C GLU A 524 23.41 0.25 -2.92
N GLN A 525 24.25 1.25 -2.67
CA GLN A 525 23.81 2.62 -2.36
C GLN A 525 23.57 3.45 -3.63
N GLY A 526 23.57 2.86 -4.82
CA GLY A 526 23.49 3.62 -6.06
C GLY A 526 23.10 2.78 -7.28
N PRO A 527 22.91 3.45 -8.43
CA PRO A 527 22.67 2.78 -9.71
C PRO A 527 23.76 1.77 -10.05
N VAL A 528 23.34 0.63 -10.56
CA VAL A 528 24.20 -0.23 -11.36
C VAL A 528 24.18 0.23 -12.81
N SER A 529 25.30 0.02 -13.52
CA SER A 529 25.42 0.37 -14.94
C SER A 529 24.29 -0.25 -15.78
N GLY A 530 23.64 0.58 -16.61
CA GLY A 530 22.54 0.18 -17.49
C GLY A 530 21.16 0.11 -16.83
N ALA A 531 20.99 0.53 -15.57
CA ALA A 531 19.67 0.71 -14.97
C ALA A 531 18.91 1.87 -15.64
N ASP A 532 17.60 1.73 -15.81
CA ASP A 532 16.70 2.80 -16.27
C ASP A 532 16.04 3.54 -15.10
N LEU A 533 15.78 2.83 -13.99
CA LEU A 533 15.13 3.35 -12.80
C LEU A 533 15.78 2.72 -11.57
N CYS A 534 15.94 3.51 -10.51
CA CYS A 534 16.49 3.07 -9.24
C CYS A 534 15.70 3.71 -8.11
N LEU A 535 15.00 2.85 -7.37
CA LEU A 535 14.13 3.21 -6.25
C LEU A 535 14.83 2.82 -4.96
N ARG A 536 15.00 3.77 -4.04
CA ARG A 536 15.38 3.45 -2.66
C ARG A 536 14.17 2.91 -1.92
N ILE A 537 14.33 1.83 -1.18
CA ILE A 537 13.23 1.28 -0.38
C ILE A 537 12.97 2.25 0.79
N ALA A 538 11.72 2.67 0.93
CA ALA A 538 11.22 3.49 2.03
C ALA A 538 10.56 2.56 3.05
N ASP A 539 11.27 2.31 4.14
CA ASP A 539 10.90 1.42 5.24
C ASP A 539 11.42 1.96 6.58
N HIS A 540 11.46 1.10 7.60
CA HIS A 540 12.02 1.42 8.92
C HIS A 540 13.52 1.82 8.92
N ARG A 541 14.29 1.52 7.87
CA ARG A 541 15.70 1.90 7.70
C ARG A 541 15.86 3.23 6.94
N ASN A 542 14.83 3.69 6.23
CA ASN A 542 14.80 4.93 5.45
C ASN A 542 13.54 5.76 5.75
N VAL A 543 13.32 6.08 7.03
CA VAL A 543 12.12 6.78 7.51
C VAL A 543 11.94 8.16 6.86
N ASN A 544 13.03 8.86 6.54
CA ASN A 544 12.99 10.19 5.93
C ASN A 544 12.88 10.19 4.40
N ILE A 545 12.73 9.02 3.77
CA ILE A 545 12.58 8.86 2.31
C ILE A 545 13.68 9.63 1.55
N GLU A 546 14.93 9.34 1.90
CA GLU A 546 16.06 9.86 1.15
C GLU A 546 16.12 9.17 -0.22
N PHE A 547 16.58 9.87 -1.26
CA PHE A 547 16.86 9.22 -2.55
C PHE A 547 18.30 8.73 -2.56
N LEU A 548 18.71 8.11 -3.67
CA LEU A 548 20.10 7.76 -3.91
C LEU A 548 20.69 8.63 -5.01
N TYR A 549 21.59 9.52 -4.61
CA TYR A 549 22.26 10.43 -5.52
C TYR A 549 23.76 10.05 -5.64
N PRO A 550 24.31 9.98 -6.86
CA PRO A 550 25.75 9.79 -7.05
C PRO A 550 26.55 11.04 -6.62
N ARG A 551 27.86 10.89 -6.41
CA ARG A 551 28.76 12.02 -6.10
C ARG A 551 28.94 13.01 -7.26
N SER A 552 28.58 12.63 -8.49
CA SER A 552 28.58 13.49 -9.68
C SER A 552 27.26 13.35 -10.45
N THR A 553 26.67 14.48 -10.85
CA THR A 553 25.40 14.55 -11.59
C THR A 553 25.57 14.34 -13.11
N SER A 554 26.80 14.33 -13.62
CA SER A 554 27.10 14.29 -15.06
C SER A 554 26.86 12.94 -15.75
N ASP A 555 26.72 11.84 -14.99
CA ASP A 555 26.93 10.48 -15.52
C ASP A 555 25.71 9.54 -15.41
N SER A 556 24.50 10.03 -15.17
CA SER A 556 23.36 9.16 -14.87
C SER A 556 22.16 9.31 -15.79
N CYS A 557 21.93 8.29 -16.63
CA CYS A 557 20.72 8.11 -17.42
C CYS A 557 19.61 7.36 -16.67
N ALA A 558 19.84 6.88 -15.44
CA ALA A 558 18.80 6.18 -14.68
C ALA A 558 18.01 7.15 -13.80
N ALA A 559 16.69 7.01 -13.83
CA ALA A 559 15.77 7.69 -12.94
C ALA A 559 16.01 7.30 -11.47
N ARG A 560 15.68 8.22 -10.56
CA ARG A 560 15.86 8.12 -9.11
C ARG A 560 14.54 8.38 -8.40
N GLY A 561 14.21 7.53 -7.45
CA GLY A 561 13.05 7.73 -6.61
C GLY A 561 13.07 6.85 -5.39
N PHE A 562 11.88 6.58 -4.87
CA PHE A 562 11.67 5.72 -3.74
C PHE A 562 10.47 4.82 -3.97
N GLU A 563 10.42 3.74 -3.21
CA GLU A 563 9.29 2.81 -3.23
C GLU A 563 8.99 2.38 -1.81
N MET A 564 7.71 2.40 -1.43
CA MET A 564 7.30 1.91 -0.12
C MET A 564 7.15 0.40 -0.17
N LEU A 565 7.71 -0.28 0.82
CA LEU A 565 7.66 -1.74 0.87
C LEU A 565 7.52 -2.24 2.30
N ALA A 566 6.53 -3.08 2.50
CA ALA A 566 6.36 -3.84 3.73
C ALA A 566 7.37 -4.99 3.79
N ASP A 567 8.41 -4.86 4.60
CA ASP A 567 9.56 -5.76 4.58
C ASP A 567 10.15 -6.08 5.97
N ALA A 568 9.57 -5.57 7.07
CA ALA A 568 10.08 -5.77 8.42
C ALA A 568 10.03 -7.25 8.86
N VAL A 569 11.17 -7.76 9.34
CA VAL A 569 11.34 -9.16 9.78
C VAL A 569 12.28 -9.28 10.98
N LYS A 570 12.03 -10.25 11.85
CA LYS A 570 12.97 -10.63 12.91
C LYS A 570 14.18 -11.36 12.36
N MET A 571 15.35 -10.88 12.73
CA MET A 571 16.64 -11.53 12.46
C MET A 571 17.17 -12.22 13.72
N GLU A 572 17.71 -13.43 13.56
CA GLU A 572 18.40 -14.19 14.59
C GLU A 572 19.73 -14.72 14.02
N ARG A 573 20.85 -14.37 14.66
CA ARG A 573 22.21 -14.81 14.25
C ARG A 573 22.53 -14.61 12.76
N GLY A 574 22.01 -13.54 12.14
CA GLY A 574 22.23 -13.22 10.72
C GLY A 574 21.27 -13.91 9.74
N HIS A 575 20.29 -14.68 10.22
CA HIS A 575 19.26 -15.31 9.40
C HIS A 575 17.85 -14.85 9.80
N ILE A 576 16.89 -14.98 8.89
CA ILE A 576 15.48 -14.78 9.20
C ILE A 576 15.06 -15.83 10.23
N ALA A 577 14.44 -15.38 11.33
CA ALA A 577 13.96 -16.29 12.37
C ALA A 577 12.83 -17.20 11.84
N GLU A 578 12.91 -18.49 12.16
CA GLU A 578 11.88 -19.47 11.81
C GLU A 578 10.68 -19.36 12.77
N PHE A 579 9.48 -19.77 12.35
CA PHE A 579 8.25 -19.55 13.13
C PHE A 579 8.27 -20.18 14.53
N HIS A 580 8.89 -21.35 14.70
CA HIS A 580 9.00 -21.96 16.03
C HIS A 580 9.82 -21.11 17.01
N ARG A 581 10.85 -20.38 16.53
CA ARG A 581 11.65 -19.46 17.35
C ARG A 581 10.84 -18.23 17.75
N LEU A 582 9.99 -17.72 16.87
CA LEU A 582 9.08 -16.61 17.20
C LEU A 582 8.10 -17.02 18.30
N ALA A 583 7.60 -18.25 18.27
CA ALA A 583 6.72 -18.77 19.32
C ALA A 583 7.46 -18.96 20.66
N GLU A 584 8.71 -19.43 20.63
CA GLU A 584 9.59 -19.54 21.81
C GLU A 584 9.87 -18.17 22.45
N ALA A 585 9.99 -17.11 21.65
CA ALA A 585 10.22 -15.76 22.16
C ALA A 585 9.09 -15.23 23.07
N ALA A 586 7.90 -15.83 23.04
CA ALA A 586 6.80 -15.51 23.95
C ALA A 586 6.91 -16.19 25.33
N GLU A 587 7.77 -17.22 25.49
CA GLU A 587 7.87 -18.04 26.72
C GLU A 587 8.23 -17.25 27.99
N PRO A 588 9.13 -16.23 27.95
CA PRO A 588 9.45 -15.43 29.13
C PRO A 588 8.25 -14.66 29.70
N GLU A 589 7.28 -14.32 28.86
CA GLU A 589 6.10 -13.55 29.24
C GLU A 589 4.80 -14.36 29.18
N GLY A 590 4.86 -15.68 28.94
CA GLY A 590 3.67 -16.50 28.84
C GLY A 590 3.84 -17.79 28.05
N SER A 591 2.77 -18.16 27.34
CA SER A 591 2.71 -19.42 26.61
C SER A 591 3.47 -19.34 25.28
N ASN A 592 4.21 -20.40 24.95
CA ASN A 592 4.85 -20.58 23.65
C ASN A 592 3.80 -20.89 22.56
N PHE A 593 3.27 -19.81 21.97
CA PHE A 593 2.36 -19.82 20.84
C PHE A 593 2.79 -18.79 19.80
N LEU A 594 2.56 -19.13 18.54
CA LEU A 594 2.62 -18.21 17.42
C LEU A 594 1.27 -17.50 17.30
N GLY A 595 1.30 -16.18 17.22
CA GLY A 595 0.16 -15.37 16.82
C GLY A 595 0.18 -15.14 15.32
N VAL A 596 -0.98 -15.27 14.70
CA VAL A 596 -1.21 -14.95 13.29
C VAL A 596 -2.30 -13.90 13.24
N LEU A 597 -1.94 -12.71 12.75
CA LEU A 597 -2.79 -11.53 12.68
C LEU A 597 -3.20 -11.26 11.25
N ARG A 598 -4.51 -11.11 11.06
CA ARG A 598 -5.08 -10.46 9.88
C ARG A 598 -5.79 -9.18 10.29
N MET A 599 -5.56 -8.09 9.57
CA MET A 599 -6.32 -6.86 9.73
C MET A 599 -6.72 -6.33 8.37
N ASP A 600 -7.89 -5.68 8.30
CA ASP A 600 -8.42 -5.14 7.06
C ASP A 600 -9.24 -3.88 7.36
N VAL A 601 -9.08 -2.84 6.52
CA VAL A 601 -9.82 -1.60 6.68
C VAL A 601 -11.28 -1.84 6.36
N ASP A 602 -12.15 -1.48 7.29
CA ASP A 602 -13.54 -1.80 7.19
C ASP A 602 -14.22 -0.95 6.12
N ASN A 603 -14.97 -1.62 5.22
CA ASN A 603 -15.74 -0.98 4.16
C ASN A 603 -14.91 -0.17 3.16
N LEU A 604 -13.60 -0.39 3.01
CA LEU A 604 -12.76 0.49 2.18
C LEU A 604 -13.26 0.63 0.74
N GLY A 605 -13.68 -0.48 0.11
CA GLY A 605 -14.27 -0.45 -1.23
C GLY A 605 -15.50 0.48 -1.33
N LEU A 606 -16.37 0.44 -0.32
CA LEU A 606 -17.55 1.31 -0.19
C LEU A 606 -17.14 2.75 0.11
N LEU A 607 -16.19 2.99 1.01
CA LEU A 607 -15.70 4.32 1.36
C LEU A 607 -15.08 5.03 0.15
N PHE A 608 -14.32 4.31 -0.66
CA PHE A 608 -13.80 4.85 -1.92
C PHE A 608 -14.91 5.08 -2.95
N ALA A 609 -16.03 4.36 -2.88
CA ALA A 609 -17.11 4.44 -3.88
C ALA A 609 -18.12 5.52 -3.54
N GLU A 610 -18.45 5.61 -2.25
CA GLU A 610 -19.58 6.37 -1.75
C GLU A 610 -19.22 7.30 -0.58
N GLY A 611 -18.07 7.11 0.06
CA GLY A 611 -17.68 7.85 1.27
C GLY A 611 -17.29 9.31 1.03
N LEU A 612 -16.97 9.71 -0.21
CA LEU A 612 -16.87 11.13 -0.56
C LEU A 612 -18.24 11.64 -1.05
N PRO A 613 -18.61 12.90 -0.80
CA PRO A 613 -19.81 13.51 -1.39
C PRO A 613 -19.83 13.39 -2.93
N ASP A 614 -21.01 13.23 -3.54
CA ASP A 614 -21.15 12.99 -4.99
C ASP A 614 -20.47 14.05 -5.86
N ASN A 615 -20.49 15.30 -5.41
CA ASN A 615 -19.83 16.45 -6.05
C ASN A 615 -18.31 16.50 -5.86
N GLU A 616 -17.73 15.59 -5.07
CA GLU A 616 -16.32 15.54 -4.69
C GLU A 616 -15.59 14.27 -5.17
N ARG A 617 -16.27 13.34 -5.86
CA ARG A 617 -15.67 12.07 -6.32
C ARG A 617 -14.84 12.24 -7.60
N SER A 618 -13.82 13.10 -7.53
CA SER A 618 -12.83 13.29 -8.60
C SER A 618 -11.74 12.21 -8.58
N ILE A 619 -11.11 12.01 -9.74
CA ILE A 619 -10.00 11.05 -9.90
C ILE A 619 -8.84 11.38 -8.97
N SER A 620 -8.50 12.67 -8.83
CA SER A 620 -7.40 13.12 -7.99
C SER A 620 -7.63 12.85 -6.51
N LYS A 621 -8.87 12.98 -6.01
CA LYS A 621 -9.20 12.63 -4.62
C LYS A 621 -9.07 11.13 -4.37
N LEU A 622 -9.50 10.30 -5.32
CA LEU A 622 -9.36 8.85 -5.22
C LEU A 622 -7.90 8.40 -5.29
N ALA A 623 -7.11 8.99 -6.20
CA ALA A 623 -5.67 8.74 -6.29
C ALA A 623 -4.94 9.20 -5.00
N SER A 624 -5.34 10.35 -4.44
CA SER A 624 -4.83 10.84 -3.15
C SER A 624 -5.15 9.87 -2.01
N LEU A 625 -6.39 9.38 -1.93
CA LEU A 625 -6.83 8.46 -0.89
C LEU A 625 -6.10 7.10 -1.00
N SER A 626 -5.96 6.55 -2.20
CA SER A 626 -5.20 5.32 -2.43
C SER A 626 -3.74 5.47 -1.98
N ARG A 627 -3.09 6.60 -2.32
CA ARG A 627 -1.71 6.90 -1.92
C ARG A 627 -1.56 7.10 -0.42
N VAL A 628 -2.55 7.71 0.24
CA VAL A 628 -2.58 7.87 1.70
C VAL A 628 -2.70 6.50 2.39
N MET A 629 -3.54 5.59 1.88
CA MET A 629 -3.62 4.23 2.42
C MET A 629 -2.31 3.45 2.22
N ASP A 630 -1.74 3.50 1.02
CA ASP A 630 -0.46 2.84 0.73
C ASP A 630 0.68 3.37 1.62
N TRP A 631 0.69 4.69 1.92
CA TRP A 631 1.63 5.29 2.85
C TRP A 631 1.58 4.66 4.25
N PHE A 632 0.38 4.39 4.76
CA PHE A 632 0.24 3.73 6.06
C PHE A 632 0.66 2.27 6.03
N PHE A 633 0.12 1.48 5.10
CA PHE A 633 0.28 0.02 5.09
C PHE A 633 1.60 -0.47 4.49
N ALA A 634 2.04 0.10 3.36
CA ALA A 634 3.31 -0.29 2.73
C ALA A 634 4.51 0.43 3.35
N GLY A 635 4.31 1.63 3.91
CA GLY A 635 5.37 2.46 4.49
C GLY A 635 5.43 2.41 6.02
N TYR A 636 4.55 3.18 6.68
CA TYR A 636 4.59 3.48 8.12
C TYR A 636 4.55 2.23 9.00
N LEU A 637 3.75 1.23 8.62
CA LEU A 637 3.60 -0.03 9.37
C LEU A 637 4.95 -0.72 9.67
N ASN A 638 5.93 -0.62 8.77
CA ASN A 638 7.26 -1.20 9.02
C ASN A 638 7.92 -0.64 10.28
N THR A 639 7.67 0.63 10.61
CA THR A 639 8.21 1.27 11.81
C THR A 639 7.61 0.70 13.09
N LEU A 640 6.38 0.19 13.03
CA LEU A 640 5.70 -0.46 14.16
C LEU A 640 6.15 -1.90 14.36
N VAL A 641 6.53 -2.59 13.28
CA VAL A 641 6.97 -3.99 13.30
C VAL A 641 8.47 -4.12 13.58
N ALA A 642 9.27 -3.11 13.20
CA ALA A 642 10.71 -3.12 13.39
C ALA A 642 11.12 -3.40 14.84
N ASN A 643 12.22 -4.13 15.02
CA ASN A 643 12.81 -4.50 16.32
C ASN A 643 11.95 -5.41 17.22
N LYS A 644 10.85 -5.97 16.71
CA LYS A 644 9.99 -6.93 17.42
C LYS A 644 10.20 -8.36 16.91
N ASN A 645 9.71 -9.35 17.65
CA ASN A 645 9.64 -10.77 17.27
C ASN A 645 8.44 -11.03 16.35
N LEU A 646 8.35 -10.22 15.30
CA LEU A 646 7.25 -10.15 14.35
C LEU A 646 7.78 -10.27 12.92
N TYR A 647 6.87 -10.63 12.02
CA TYR A 647 7.16 -10.89 10.63
C TYR A 647 6.03 -10.34 9.75
N THR A 648 6.31 -9.30 8.97
CA THR A 648 5.36 -8.81 7.96
C THR A 648 5.43 -9.72 6.74
N THR A 649 4.36 -10.48 6.52
CA THR A 649 4.28 -11.41 5.39
C THR A 649 3.63 -10.74 4.18
N TYR A 650 2.58 -9.95 4.41
CA TYR A 650 1.93 -9.11 3.40
C TYR A 650 1.39 -7.85 4.08
N ALA A 651 1.65 -6.68 3.49
CA ALA A 651 0.91 -5.47 3.78
C ALA A 651 0.91 -4.60 2.51
N GLY A 652 -0.29 -4.28 2.01
CA GLY A 652 -0.44 -3.50 0.78
C GLY A 652 -1.91 -3.29 0.45
N GLY A 653 -2.24 -2.06 0.06
CA GLY A 653 -3.63 -1.62 -0.04
C GLY A 653 -4.23 -1.43 1.35
N ASP A 654 -5.01 -2.40 1.80
CA ASP A 654 -5.84 -2.38 3.01
C ASP A 654 -5.76 -3.62 3.89
N ASP A 655 -5.25 -4.74 3.36
CA ASP A 655 -5.08 -6.02 4.07
C ASP A 655 -3.66 -6.14 4.65
N LEU A 656 -3.60 -6.67 5.86
CA LEU A 656 -2.39 -6.90 6.64
C LEU A 656 -2.33 -8.37 7.06
N PHE A 657 -1.17 -9.00 6.88
CA PHE A 657 -0.87 -10.32 7.42
C PHE A 657 0.48 -10.36 8.13
N ILE A 658 0.43 -10.58 9.44
CA ILE A 658 1.61 -10.59 10.32
C ILE A 658 1.63 -11.86 11.16
N VAL A 659 2.84 -12.39 11.36
CA VAL A 659 3.09 -13.61 12.12
C VAL A 659 4.18 -13.34 13.15
N GLY A 660 4.04 -13.84 14.38
CA GLY A 660 5.10 -13.67 15.39
C GLY A 660 4.71 -14.17 16.76
N ALA A 661 5.45 -13.73 17.79
CA ALA A 661 5.14 -14.03 19.19
C ALA A 661 3.72 -13.51 19.53
N TRP A 662 2.85 -14.36 20.06
CA TRP A 662 1.42 -14.02 20.18
C TRP A 662 1.14 -12.77 21.02
N ASN A 663 1.93 -12.52 22.06
CA ASN A 663 1.86 -11.34 22.92
C ASN A 663 2.20 -10.07 22.13
N GLU A 664 3.29 -10.09 21.37
CA GLU A 664 3.69 -8.95 20.55
C GLU A 664 2.76 -8.72 19.36
N VAL A 665 2.15 -9.78 18.83
CA VAL A 665 1.12 -9.71 17.78
C VAL A 665 -0.12 -8.98 18.30
N LEU A 666 -0.54 -9.29 19.53
CA LEU A 666 -1.65 -8.62 20.19
C LEU A 666 -1.33 -7.14 20.46
N ASP A 667 -0.13 -6.84 20.94
CA ASP A 667 0.36 -5.46 21.14
C ASP A 667 0.42 -4.67 19.84
N LEU A 668 0.84 -5.32 18.76
CA LEU A 668 0.87 -4.71 17.44
C LEU A 668 -0.54 -4.39 16.94
N ALA A 669 -1.49 -5.30 17.08
CA ALA A 669 -2.85 -5.08 16.59
C ALA A 669 -3.48 -3.84 17.23
N GLU A 670 -3.28 -3.65 18.54
CA GLU A 670 -3.68 -2.44 19.26
C GLU A 670 -2.94 -1.19 18.76
N GLN A 671 -1.61 -1.25 18.61
CA GLN A 671 -0.81 -0.12 18.10
C GLN A 671 -1.22 0.28 16.67
N VAL A 672 -1.48 -0.69 15.79
CA VAL A 672 -1.93 -0.45 14.41
C VAL A 672 -3.28 0.26 14.44
N GLN A 673 -4.23 -0.20 15.27
CA GLN A 673 -5.54 0.45 15.39
C GLN A 673 -5.43 1.89 15.91
N GLU A 674 -4.64 2.13 16.97
CA GLU A 674 -4.46 3.47 17.54
C GLU A 674 -3.79 4.42 16.53
N LYS A 675 -2.74 3.95 15.84
CA LYS A 675 -2.02 4.75 14.85
C LYS A 675 -2.81 4.97 13.58
N PHE A 676 -3.59 3.98 13.12
CA PHE A 676 -4.48 4.13 11.98
C PHE A 676 -5.58 5.16 12.26
N LYS A 677 -6.17 5.10 13.46
CA LYS A 677 -7.14 6.10 13.91
C LYS A 677 -6.56 7.51 13.91
N LEU A 678 -5.35 7.69 14.44
CA LEU A 678 -4.66 8.98 14.42
C LEU A 678 -4.33 9.42 12.98
N PHE A 679 -3.84 8.50 12.16
CA PHE A 679 -3.50 8.74 10.76
C PHE A 679 -4.70 9.23 9.93
N CYS A 680 -5.89 8.69 10.23
CA CYS A 680 -7.14 9.08 9.59
C CYS A 680 -7.77 10.34 10.18
N GLY A 681 -7.10 11.05 11.09
CA GLY A 681 -7.64 12.25 11.74
C GLY A 681 -8.76 11.95 12.74
N ASN A 682 -8.75 10.77 13.37
CA ASN A 682 -9.81 10.29 14.25
C ASN A 682 -11.20 10.19 13.60
N ASN A 683 -11.27 10.05 12.27
CA ASN A 683 -12.53 9.83 11.58
C ASN A 683 -13.20 8.53 12.06
N ARG A 684 -14.48 8.62 12.43
CA ARG A 684 -15.28 7.50 12.95
C ARG A 684 -15.69 6.49 11.87
N ASP A 685 -15.76 6.90 10.61
CA ASP A 685 -16.08 6.03 9.48
C ASP A 685 -14.88 5.23 8.96
N LEU A 686 -13.66 5.60 9.39
CA LEU A 686 -12.41 4.96 9.00
C LEU A 686 -11.83 4.18 10.16
N HIS A 687 -12.22 2.91 10.24
CA HIS A 687 -11.76 1.99 11.26
C HIS A 687 -11.23 0.68 10.64
N ILE A 688 -10.55 -0.11 11.46
CA ILE A 688 -9.88 -1.34 11.05
C ILE A 688 -10.30 -2.47 11.99
N SER A 689 -10.63 -3.63 11.43
CA SER A 689 -10.93 -4.84 12.20
C SER A 689 -9.76 -5.81 12.17
N ALA A 690 -9.63 -6.63 13.20
CA ALA A 690 -8.53 -7.59 13.34
C ALA A 690 -9.02 -8.99 13.74
N GLY A 691 -8.40 -10.02 13.19
CA GLY A 691 -8.54 -11.41 13.60
C GLY A 691 -7.20 -11.99 14.01
N ILE A 692 -7.12 -12.56 15.22
CA ILE A 692 -5.90 -13.22 15.72
C ILE A 692 -6.17 -14.70 15.95
N ALA A 693 -5.43 -15.55 15.24
CA ALA A 693 -5.35 -16.99 15.49
C ALA A 693 -4.09 -17.34 16.29
N LEU A 694 -4.22 -18.28 17.22
CA LEU A 694 -3.10 -18.82 18.00
C LEU A 694 -2.81 -20.24 17.56
N CYS A 695 -1.55 -20.53 17.25
CA CYS A 695 -1.13 -21.86 16.84
C CYS A 695 0.24 -22.23 17.42
N LYS A 696 0.59 -23.52 17.40
CA LYS A 696 1.93 -23.96 17.79
C LYS A 696 2.93 -23.57 16.71
N GLY A 697 4.20 -23.38 17.09
CA GLY A 697 5.26 -22.98 16.15
C GLY A 697 5.47 -23.93 14.96
N LYS A 698 5.01 -25.20 15.08
CA LYS A 698 5.04 -26.19 14.00
C LYS A 698 3.70 -26.38 13.26
N PHE A 699 2.72 -25.53 13.50
CA PHE A 699 1.42 -25.63 12.84
C PHE A 699 1.50 -25.07 11.41
N PRO A 700 0.84 -25.68 10.41
CA PRO A 700 0.86 -25.18 9.03
C PRO A 700 0.39 -23.74 8.91
N ILE A 701 1.22 -22.88 8.33
CA ILE A 701 0.96 -21.43 8.28
C ILE A 701 -0.22 -21.07 7.39
N GLY A 702 -0.42 -21.78 6.27
CA GLY A 702 -1.58 -21.56 5.40
C GLY A 702 -2.90 -21.76 6.15
N ARG A 703 -2.99 -22.84 6.94
CA ARG A 703 -4.16 -23.12 7.78
C ARG A 703 -4.33 -22.08 8.89
N ALA A 704 -3.23 -21.57 9.46
CA ALA A 704 -3.31 -20.51 10.46
C ALA A 704 -3.76 -19.18 9.84
N ALA A 705 -3.38 -18.90 8.60
CA ALA A 705 -3.83 -17.74 7.84
C ALA A 705 -5.33 -17.82 7.52
N ASP A 706 -5.83 -19.01 7.14
CA ASP A 706 -7.26 -19.27 6.97
C ASP A 706 -8.00 -18.99 8.28
N TYR A 707 -7.57 -19.56 9.40
CA TYR A 707 -8.21 -19.32 10.70
C TYR A 707 -8.18 -17.86 11.14
N ALA A 708 -7.08 -17.14 10.91
CA ALA A 708 -7.03 -15.70 11.20
C ALA A 708 -7.97 -14.91 10.28
N GLY A 709 -8.17 -15.36 9.04
CA GLY A 709 -9.15 -14.82 8.10
C GLY A 709 -10.58 -15.05 8.57
N ASP A 710 -10.92 -16.28 8.96
CA ASP A 710 -12.24 -16.61 9.51
C ASP A 710 -12.52 -15.81 10.78
N MET A 711 -11.53 -15.64 11.66
CA MET A 711 -11.63 -14.76 12.83
C MET A 711 -11.93 -13.30 12.45
N LEU A 712 -11.30 -12.78 11.40
CA LEU A 712 -11.55 -11.42 10.94
C LEU A 712 -12.94 -11.27 10.30
N ASP A 713 -13.25 -12.09 9.31
CA ASP A 713 -14.44 -11.92 8.47
C ASP A 713 -15.72 -12.49 9.12
N GLU A 714 -15.62 -13.64 9.81
CA GLU A 714 -16.78 -14.32 10.42
C GLU A 714 -16.97 -13.99 11.91
N ILE A 715 -16.05 -13.27 12.55
CA ILE A 715 -16.21 -12.84 13.96
C ILE A 715 -16.06 -11.33 14.10
N ALA A 716 -14.91 -10.74 13.75
CA ALA A 716 -14.68 -9.31 13.99
C ALA A 716 -15.65 -8.42 13.20
N LYS A 717 -15.93 -8.77 11.93
CA LYS A 717 -16.80 -8.01 11.01
C LYS A 717 -18.28 -8.44 11.02
N THR A 718 -18.70 -9.23 12.00
CA THR A 718 -20.10 -9.66 12.15
C THR A 718 -21.00 -8.50 12.59
N LYS A 719 -22.29 -8.55 12.25
CA LYS A 719 -23.26 -7.57 12.77
C LYS A 719 -23.26 -7.52 14.30
N LYS A 720 -23.47 -6.32 14.85
CA LYS A 720 -23.58 -6.07 16.28
C LYS A 720 -24.64 -6.96 16.89
N HIS A 721 -24.34 -7.51 18.05
CA HIS A 721 -25.27 -8.29 18.83
C HIS A 721 -26.12 -7.37 19.71
N GLU A 722 -27.43 -7.33 19.49
CA GLU A 722 -28.34 -6.37 20.16
C GLU A 722 -28.32 -6.44 21.70
N LYS A 723 -27.95 -7.60 22.27
CA LYS A 723 -27.90 -7.82 23.72
C LYS A 723 -26.55 -7.49 24.37
N ILE A 724 -25.48 -7.27 23.59
CA ILE A 724 -24.15 -6.98 24.13
C ILE A 724 -23.96 -5.46 24.13
N SER A 725 -23.81 -4.89 25.32
CA SER A 725 -23.71 -3.44 25.49
C SER A 725 -22.39 -2.92 24.94
N GLY A 726 -22.46 -2.01 23.95
CA GLY A 726 -21.28 -1.41 23.32
C GLY A 726 -20.67 -2.25 22.20
N ASP A 727 -21.34 -3.31 21.74
CA ASP A 727 -20.96 -4.04 20.53
C ASP A 727 -21.17 -3.19 19.26
N THR A 728 -20.36 -3.45 18.25
CA THR A 728 -20.27 -2.67 17.01
C THR A 728 -20.46 -3.60 15.81
N ASP A 729 -20.77 -3.14 14.61
CA ASP A 729 -20.82 -4.04 13.43
C ASP A 729 -19.41 -4.43 12.95
N LYS A 730 -18.44 -3.55 13.17
CA LYS A 730 -17.02 -3.67 12.78
C LYS A 730 -16.18 -2.89 13.80
N ASP A 731 -14.98 -2.39 13.49
CA ASP A 731 -14.12 -1.71 14.47
C ASP A 731 -13.87 -2.60 15.70
N ALA A 732 -13.49 -3.85 15.45
CA ALA A 732 -13.36 -4.86 16.48
C ALA A 732 -12.15 -5.77 16.30
N LEU A 733 -11.71 -6.34 17.41
CA LEU A 733 -10.74 -7.41 17.50
C LEU A 733 -11.47 -8.74 17.75
N ALA A 734 -11.21 -9.73 16.92
CA ALA A 734 -11.52 -11.12 17.21
C ALA A 734 -10.29 -11.81 17.80
N PHE A 735 -10.39 -12.21 19.08
CA PHE A 735 -9.34 -12.91 19.80
C PHE A 735 -9.96 -14.01 20.67
N LEU A 736 -9.33 -15.19 20.70
CA LEU A 736 -9.84 -16.37 21.43
C LEU A 736 -11.31 -16.71 21.11
N ASN A 737 -11.64 -16.70 19.81
CA ASN A 737 -12.98 -16.97 19.25
C ASN A 737 -14.09 -16.03 19.74
N ARG A 738 -13.75 -14.81 20.19
CA ARG A 738 -14.70 -13.80 20.60
C ARG A 738 -14.40 -12.44 19.99
N LYS A 739 -15.47 -11.76 19.60
CA LYS A 739 -15.44 -10.37 19.15
C LYS A 739 -15.34 -9.43 20.34
N ILE A 740 -14.50 -8.41 20.21
CA ILE A 740 -14.27 -7.39 21.21
C ILE A 740 -14.15 -6.05 20.47
N PRO A 741 -15.11 -5.13 20.62
CA PRO A 741 -14.97 -3.78 20.06
C PRO A 741 -13.69 -3.11 20.58
N TRP A 742 -12.96 -2.38 19.74
CA TRP A 742 -11.71 -1.74 20.16
C TRP A 742 -11.90 -0.77 21.34
N ALA A 743 -13.04 -0.09 21.39
CA ALA A 743 -13.42 0.78 22.51
C ALA A 743 -13.51 0.03 23.86
N LYS A 744 -13.78 -1.28 23.84
CA LYS A 744 -13.83 -2.15 25.02
C LYS A 744 -12.54 -2.89 25.28
N TRP A 745 -11.73 -3.15 24.24
CA TRP A 745 -10.48 -3.90 24.34
C TRP A 745 -9.57 -3.37 25.46
N LYS A 746 -9.39 -2.04 25.55
CA LYS A 746 -8.54 -1.42 26.57
C LYS A 746 -9.02 -1.70 28.00
N GLU A 747 -10.32 -1.67 28.25
CA GLU A 747 -10.90 -2.01 29.56
C GLU A 747 -10.66 -3.48 29.91
N VAL A 748 -10.91 -4.38 28.95
CA VAL A 748 -10.74 -5.83 29.11
C VAL A 748 -9.27 -6.20 29.35
N ARG A 749 -8.36 -5.61 28.57
CA ARG A 749 -6.91 -5.82 28.65
C ARG A 749 -6.36 -5.33 29.99
N ASN A 750 -6.70 -4.10 30.40
CA ASN A 750 -6.24 -3.54 31.67
C ASN A 750 -6.67 -4.39 32.88
N LEU A 751 -7.90 -4.93 32.85
CA LEU A 751 -8.37 -5.84 33.89
C LEU A 751 -7.62 -7.17 33.86
N GLY A 752 -7.33 -7.71 32.66
CA GLY A 752 -6.47 -8.88 32.48
C GLY A 752 -5.06 -8.67 33.03
N ASP A 753 -4.43 -7.54 32.73
CA ASP A 753 -3.10 -7.16 33.23
C ASP A 753 -3.10 -7.03 34.76
N SER A 754 -4.15 -6.42 35.33
CA SER A 754 -4.33 -6.33 36.79
C SER A 754 -4.43 -7.71 37.46
N LEU A 755 -5.08 -8.70 36.81
CA LEU A 755 -5.09 -10.08 37.30
C LEU A 755 -3.70 -10.73 37.19
N ILE A 756 -2.96 -10.49 36.11
CA ILE A 756 -1.61 -11.03 35.93
C ILE A 756 -0.68 -10.47 37.02
N ASP A 757 -0.73 -9.17 37.29
CA ASP A 757 0.08 -8.50 38.31
C ASP A 757 -0.27 -8.98 39.70
N ALA A 758 -1.56 -9.05 40.06
CA ALA A 758 -1.97 -9.57 41.35
C ALA A 758 -1.65 -11.07 41.53
N TYR A 759 -1.55 -11.86 40.44
CA TYR A 759 -1.01 -13.22 40.49
C TYR A 759 0.50 -13.24 40.75
N ARG A 760 1.27 -12.38 40.06
CA ARG A 760 2.73 -12.24 40.26
C ARG A 760 3.06 -11.79 41.69
N GLU A 761 2.26 -10.88 42.24
CA GLU A 761 2.33 -10.39 43.62
C GLU A 761 1.77 -11.38 44.66
N GLN A 762 1.30 -12.56 44.25
CA GLN A 762 0.72 -13.60 45.12
C GLN A 762 -0.54 -13.16 45.87
N LYS A 763 -1.24 -12.12 45.40
CA LYS A 763 -2.53 -11.66 45.92
C LYS A 763 -3.69 -12.55 45.47
N LEU A 764 -3.52 -13.27 44.35
CA LEU A 764 -4.48 -14.24 43.83
C LEU A 764 -3.80 -15.57 43.43
N SER A 765 -4.55 -16.67 43.47
CA SER A 765 -4.04 -18.00 43.09
C SER A 765 -4.22 -18.28 41.59
N HIS A 766 -3.30 -19.02 40.96
CA HIS A 766 -3.46 -19.44 39.55
C HIS A 766 -4.79 -20.18 39.30
N LYS A 767 -5.29 -20.89 40.32
CA LYS A 767 -6.59 -21.57 40.31
C LYS A 767 -7.77 -20.61 40.10
N PHE A 768 -7.70 -19.38 40.61
CA PHE A 768 -8.74 -18.38 40.38
C PHE A 768 -8.92 -18.07 38.89
N ILE A 769 -7.81 -17.85 38.16
CA ILE A 769 -7.83 -17.57 36.72
C ILE A 769 -8.45 -18.75 35.94
N HIS A 770 -8.09 -19.99 36.29
CA HIS A 770 -8.69 -21.18 35.71
C HIS A 770 -10.19 -21.29 36.02
N ASN A 771 -10.60 -21.03 37.26
CA ASN A 771 -12.01 -21.05 37.63
C ASN A 771 -12.84 -20.04 36.81
N LEU A 772 -12.30 -18.85 36.51
CA LEU A 772 -12.99 -17.87 35.66
C LEU A 772 -13.23 -18.42 34.24
N LEU A 773 -12.23 -19.11 33.67
CA LEU A 773 -12.36 -19.72 32.36
C LEU A 773 -13.38 -20.87 32.37
N GLU A 774 -13.38 -21.72 33.40
CA GLU A 774 -14.38 -22.79 33.58
C GLU A 774 -15.79 -22.22 33.74
N LEU A 775 -15.95 -21.16 34.53
CA LEU A 775 -17.24 -20.47 34.71
C LEU A 775 -17.77 -19.94 33.38
N TYR A 776 -16.91 -19.31 32.60
CA TYR A 776 -17.27 -18.84 31.28
C TYR A 776 -17.72 -19.99 30.38
N GLN A 777 -16.91 -21.05 30.24
CA GLN A 777 -17.20 -22.18 29.35
C GLN A 777 -18.50 -22.93 29.74
N GLN A 778 -18.76 -23.10 31.04
CA GLN A 778 -19.90 -23.88 31.52
C GLN A 778 -21.20 -23.09 31.58
N HIS A 779 -21.14 -21.78 31.84
CA HIS A 779 -22.33 -21.02 32.22
C HIS A 779 -22.54 -19.73 31.43
N ILE A 780 -21.54 -19.22 30.72
CA ILE A 780 -21.65 -17.93 29.99
C ILE A 780 -21.58 -18.15 28.48
N ASP A 781 -20.67 -19.01 28.00
CA ASP A 781 -20.39 -19.19 26.58
C ASP A 781 -21.68 -19.51 25.79
N PRO A 782 -22.08 -18.66 24.83
CA PRO A 782 -23.24 -18.90 23.97
C PRO A 782 -23.19 -20.22 23.19
N LYS A 783 -21.98 -20.74 22.92
CA LYS A 783 -21.71 -21.97 22.16
C LYS A 783 -21.56 -23.21 23.05
N ARG A 784 -21.89 -23.12 24.35
CA ARG A 784 -21.75 -24.25 25.29
C ARG A 784 -22.67 -25.43 24.99
N ASP A 785 -23.78 -25.18 24.30
CA ASP A 785 -24.69 -26.22 23.81
C ASP A 785 -24.57 -26.34 22.28
N PRO A 786 -24.03 -27.45 21.76
CA PRO A 786 -23.88 -27.67 20.31
C PRO A 786 -25.22 -27.71 19.54
N HIS A 787 -26.34 -27.89 20.25
CA HIS A 787 -27.68 -27.98 19.66
C HIS A 787 -28.43 -26.64 19.63
N CYS A 788 -27.85 -25.58 20.19
CA CYS A 788 -28.44 -24.26 20.22
C CYS A 788 -27.48 -23.24 19.57
N GLU A 789 -27.96 -22.52 18.55
CA GLU A 789 -27.15 -21.48 17.90
C GLU A 789 -26.73 -20.36 18.86
N TRP A 790 -27.53 -20.10 19.90
CA TRP A 790 -27.22 -19.12 20.95
C TRP A 790 -27.92 -19.46 22.27
N SER A 791 -27.13 -19.75 23.30
CA SER A 791 -27.64 -19.99 24.66
C SER A 791 -27.35 -18.81 25.59
N ALA A 792 -28.39 -18.32 26.30
CA ALA A 792 -28.23 -17.22 27.25
C ALA A 792 -27.34 -17.64 28.45
N PRO A 793 -26.61 -16.72 29.10
CA PRO A 793 -25.84 -17.04 30.30
C PRO A 793 -26.74 -17.60 31.41
N ASP A 794 -26.33 -18.71 32.03
CA ASP A 794 -26.97 -19.25 33.22
C ASP A 794 -26.53 -18.44 34.45
N LEU A 795 -27.49 -17.80 35.14
CA LEU A 795 -27.26 -16.98 36.32
C LEU A 795 -26.51 -17.69 37.46
N VAL A 796 -26.41 -19.02 37.43
CA VAL A 796 -25.55 -19.83 38.34
C VAL A 796 -24.08 -19.39 38.30
N TRP A 797 -23.60 -18.76 37.22
CA TRP A 797 -22.23 -18.25 37.16
C TRP A 797 -21.94 -17.20 38.23
N VAL A 798 -22.93 -16.35 38.57
CA VAL A 798 -22.79 -15.23 39.51
C VAL A 798 -22.46 -15.69 40.94
N PRO A 799 -23.25 -16.56 41.61
CA PRO A 799 -22.92 -17.03 42.96
C PRO A 799 -21.62 -17.87 42.98
N ARG A 800 -21.32 -18.62 41.90
CA ARG A 800 -20.06 -19.39 41.81
C ARG A 800 -18.84 -18.48 41.65
N PHE A 801 -18.96 -17.39 40.90
CA PHE A 801 -17.95 -16.36 40.80
C PHE A 801 -17.64 -15.74 42.17
N PHE A 802 -18.68 -15.28 42.89
CA PHE A 802 -18.50 -14.71 44.23
C PHE A 802 -17.85 -15.67 45.21
N TYR A 803 -18.24 -16.95 45.18
CA TYR A 803 -17.60 -17.99 45.98
C TYR A 803 -16.11 -18.17 45.64
N SER A 804 -15.78 -18.22 44.34
CA SER A 804 -14.39 -18.33 43.88
C SER A 804 -13.57 -17.11 44.28
N LEU A 805 -14.15 -15.92 44.17
CA LEU A 805 -13.52 -14.64 44.51
C LEU A 805 -13.15 -14.60 46.01
N ALA A 806 -14.14 -14.79 46.89
CA ALA A 806 -13.94 -14.77 48.34
C ALA A 806 -12.96 -15.84 48.84
N ARG A 807 -12.86 -16.98 48.13
CA ARG A 807 -11.98 -18.08 48.52
C ARG A 807 -10.53 -17.89 48.05
N ASN A 808 -10.31 -17.21 46.92
CA ASN A 808 -9.00 -17.18 46.27
C ASN A 808 -8.32 -15.80 46.26
N VAL A 809 -9.05 -14.73 46.57
CA VAL A 809 -8.51 -13.37 46.67
C VAL A 809 -8.45 -12.95 48.13
N LYS A 810 -7.24 -12.76 48.66
CA LYS A 810 -7.02 -12.46 50.09
C LYS A 810 -7.14 -10.97 50.42
N ASP A 811 -6.82 -10.11 49.46
CA ASP A 811 -6.89 -8.66 49.61
C ASP A 811 -8.34 -8.18 49.47
N LYS A 812 -8.91 -7.63 50.55
CA LYS A 812 -10.30 -7.17 50.58
C LYS A 812 -10.57 -6.00 49.65
N ARG A 813 -9.62 -5.08 49.47
CA ARG A 813 -9.80 -3.90 48.61
C ARG A 813 -9.82 -4.34 47.14
N PHE A 814 -8.86 -5.19 46.78
CA PHE A 814 -8.79 -5.76 45.43
C PHE A 814 -9.98 -6.69 45.12
N CYS A 815 -10.50 -7.41 46.12
CA CYS A 815 -11.71 -8.22 45.99
C CYS A 815 -12.92 -7.39 45.54
N ILE A 816 -13.17 -6.23 46.17
CA ILE A 816 -14.29 -5.35 45.83
C ILE A 816 -14.12 -4.78 44.41
N GLU A 817 -12.90 -4.38 44.07
CA GLU A 817 -12.57 -3.86 42.73
C GLU A 817 -12.80 -4.91 41.62
N LEU A 818 -12.39 -6.16 41.86
CA LEU A 818 -12.59 -7.27 40.94
C LEU A 818 -14.07 -7.66 40.80
N GLU A 819 -14.83 -7.59 41.89
CA GLU A 819 -16.28 -7.84 41.87
C GLU A 819 -16.99 -6.93 40.87
N GLU A 820 -16.80 -5.61 40.99
CA GLU A 820 -17.44 -4.65 40.08
C GLU A 820 -16.91 -4.79 38.64
N SER A 821 -15.60 -4.93 38.49
CA SER A 821 -14.94 -4.92 37.18
C SER A 821 -15.24 -6.19 36.36
N ILE A 822 -15.22 -7.37 36.98
CA ILE A 822 -15.50 -8.63 36.28
C ILE A 822 -16.98 -8.73 35.91
N VAL A 823 -17.89 -8.30 36.78
CA VAL A 823 -19.32 -8.29 36.47
C VAL A 823 -19.62 -7.35 35.30
N LYS A 824 -18.98 -6.17 35.25
CA LYS A 824 -19.13 -5.22 34.14
C LYS A 824 -18.62 -5.76 32.80
N GLN A 825 -17.62 -6.64 32.81
CA GLN A 825 -17.00 -7.22 31.61
C GLN A 825 -17.36 -8.70 31.40
N SER A 826 -18.47 -9.17 31.95
CA SER A 826 -18.84 -10.60 31.93
C SER A 826 -18.96 -11.19 30.52
N ASP A 827 -19.38 -10.37 29.54
CA ASP A 827 -19.50 -10.77 28.13
C ASP A 827 -18.15 -11.13 27.50
N TYR A 828 -17.05 -10.59 28.06
CA TYR A 828 -15.68 -10.81 27.61
C TYR A 828 -14.86 -11.69 28.56
N LEU A 829 -15.52 -12.34 29.54
CA LEU A 829 -14.84 -13.12 30.58
C LEU A 829 -13.95 -14.22 30.00
N GLY A 830 -14.37 -14.87 28.92
CA GLY A 830 -13.59 -15.92 28.25
C GLY A 830 -12.27 -15.41 27.68
N VAL A 831 -12.27 -14.22 27.07
CA VAL A 831 -11.06 -13.58 26.55
C VAL A 831 -10.17 -13.15 27.70
N LEU A 832 -10.75 -12.49 28.69
CA LEU A 832 -10.03 -11.97 29.85
C LEU A 832 -9.30 -13.09 30.62
N ALA A 833 -10.01 -14.17 30.94
CA ALA A 833 -9.43 -15.32 31.63
C ALA A 833 -8.43 -16.08 30.75
N GLY A 834 -8.71 -16.18 29.44
CA GLY A 834 -7.81 -16.80 28.47
C GLY A 834 -6.50 -16.03 28.29
N TYR A 835 -6.58 -14.71 28.15
CA TYR A 835 -5.42 -13.81 28.07
C TYR A 835 -4.54 -13.91 29.33
N ALA A 836 -5.15 -13.79 30.51
CA ALA A 836 -4.44 -13.93 31.77
C ALA A 836 -3.77 -15.31 31.88
N SER A 837 -4.50 -16.39 31.57
CA SER A 837 -3.97 -17.76 31.57
C SER A 837 -2.79 -17.95 30.60
N LEU A 838 -2.83 -17.32 29.42
CA LEU A 838 -1.74 -17.38 28.45
C LEU A 838 -0.48 -16.68 28.98
N LYS A 839 -0.61 -15.51 29.60
CA LYS A 839 0.51 -14.74 30.19
C LYS A 839 1.08 -15.37 31.47
N THR A 840 0.28 -16.10 32.24
CA THR A 840 0.75 -16.72 33.52
C THR A 840 1.36 -18.11 33.38
N ARG A 841 1.33 -18.70 32.18
CA ARG A 841 1.81 -20.06 31.88
C ARG A 841 3.30 -20.21 31.55
N GLY A 842 4.07 -19.12 31.49
CA GLY A 842 5.50 -19.17 31.18
C GLY A 842 6.34 -19.89 32.24
N LYS A 843 7.53 -20.37 31.86
CA LYS A 843 8.51 -20.88 32.84
C LYS A 843 8.97 -19.70 33.71
N ARG A 844 8.85 -19.85 35.04
CA ARG A 844 9.55 -18.96 35.97
C ARG A 844 11.03 -19.29 35.88
N ASP A 845 11.87 -18.26 35.66
CA ASP A 845 13.31 -18.35 35.91
C ASP A 845 13.59 -18.65 37.39
#